data_AF-A0A2S8ZL96-F1
#
_entry.id   AF-A0A2S8ZL96-F1
#
_cell.length_a   1.000
_cell.length_b   1.000
_cell.length_c   1.000
_cell.angle_alpha   90.00
_cell.angle_beta   90.00
_cell.angle_gamma   90.00
#
_symmetry.space_group_name_H-M   'P 1'
#
loop_
_entity.id
_entity.type
_entity.pdbx_description
1 polymer ?
#
loop_
_entity_poly.entity_id
_entity_poly.type
_entity_poly.pdbx_seq_one_letter_code
_entity_poly.pdbx_strand_id
1 'polypeptide(L)'
;MFKKIIFALIFLIFNLGKSQIERNYGDTAQPVPSASSFSSYVNTPVSLSTGIPSIGIPLLSLPTGNKDFEIMTSLSYHPYNTGQDKPASEVGLGWSLFKGGAVISRVINGAVDEFNYDATKSSYKKNLFDDIYYYDLPGNSGKFKFVRDTINNTFTLNNISGSNVKIEYTRDSNTATLVLNSFKITDSKGFKYVFEDYSIARYDTSSKGFNYKSAFYLTKVIDENNITIATFNYQKNSKNVDNSSILLYQNCKMESINTSYGRITFENLYTGISDDDPYIIKSLSLLDMSSHLIAKYRLDYGSFYSSTYPNNVNQGKRTLLSIQKLDRNQNLIEGRQFTYDGTGSETNYGASPNPNEYGNFLCPDNTKADPKTYTLGLLKKMTLPEGGYVVYNFEANEVYENKSNLQLDTNQLKDPALQYLNIANTVNYNTNSSRSYTFQVSTSQKFFIKLLIDEVYEIVNIHGNIILPPTYKLLNSIGNEVTGTANGCSENVKYYNLAPGTYTFKISGNGNGRIQNYGIVNLSAPYKNTTQLKIGARIANIKYYDTDNTVKKAMSYKYDLFDNSGTSGKVFSGEVCNEELGNLNQSVLYSNVKEIYGGSPESQGYSQYYFKTPDDYTSTINFYKPYYNVTSTGLLTKKEMYNQQNQLISSENTDYVLDEIGGVQEYIICGGYKSKSAWLKSTTTTSKTFYANGSSLQGTTETTFNTTNFQPAYTKNTSPDGKITETTIKYPLDLSNTRLINANMLSVPVQTETKVNGSVVSKGGAKYEFVDNLYPSSVVTFEMKDLTPITTMTYDVYDTKGNPVQIKGKNGIPTVTIWGYYQTLPIAEIAGVTYSQISSLPSVLAAINASNADADNPANEASLLQALENLRRDPALQSNPVTIYTYDPLIGITNAVSSNGAKVSYVYDSANRLVKTMDSDGKTLQEYQYNYKH
;
A
#
# COMPACT_ATOMS: atom_id res chain seq x y z
N MET A 1 9.73 54.90 -3.65
CA MET A 1 8.61 54.21 -2.96
C MET A 1 7.54 53.69 -3.93
N PHE A 2 7.07 54.52 -4.88
CA PHE A 2 6.06 54.15 -5.89
C PHE A 2 6.40 52.91 -6.74
N LYS A 3 7.66 52.73 -7.20
CA LYS A 3 8.07 51.54 -7.96
C LYS A 3 8.04 50.23 -7.16
N LYS A 4 8.23 50.27 -5.83
CA LYS A 4 8.14 49.08 -4.95
C LYS A 4 6.69 48.69 -4.68
N ILE A 5 5.78 49.66 -4.64
CA ILE A 5 4.33 49.43 -4.49
C ILE A 5 3.74 48.84 -5.78
N ILE A 6 4.19 49.30 -6.95
CA ILE A 6 3.77 48.73 -8.25
C ILE A 6 4.27 47.29 -8.43
N PHE A 7 5.51 46.98 -8.03
CA PHE A 7 6.00 45.60 -8.07
C PHE A 7 5.24 44.67 -7.09
N ALA A 8 4.89 45.17 -5.90
CA ALA A 8 4.07 44.43 -4.94
C ALA A 8 2.61 44.25 -5.42
N LEU A 9 2.02 45.26 -6.07
CA LEU A 9 0.67 45.15 -6.66
C LEU A 9 0.64 44.21 -7.87
N ILE A 10 1.67 44.22 -8.73
CA ILE A 10 1.78 43.27 -9.85
C ILE A 10 1.96 41.85 -9.30
N PHE A 11 2.72 41.66 -8.21
CA PHE A 11 2.84 40.37 -7.52
C PHE A 11 1.52 39.90 -6.88
N LEU A 12 0.69 40.82 -6.37
CA LEU A 12 -0.66 40.53 -5.86
C LEU A 12 -1.65 40.22 -7.00
N ILE A 13 -1.58 40.92 -8.13
CA ILE A 13 -2.46 40.72 -9.28
C ILE A 13 -2.14 39.43 -10.03
N PHE A 14 -0.85 39.02 -10.10
CA PHE A 14 -0.48 37.70 -10.65
C PHE A 14 -0.88 36.52 -9.74
N ASN A 15 -1.09 36.74 -8.44
CA ASN A 15 -1.64 35.72 -7.53
C ASN A 15 -3.18 35.69 -7.52
N LEU A 16 -3.85 36.79 -7.89
CA LEU A 16 -5.32 36.89 -7.95
C LEU A 16 -5.92 36.43 -9.30
N GLY A 17 -5.08 36.06 -10.28
CA GLY A 17 -5.50 35.62 -11.62
C GLY A 17 -5.79 34.13 -11.78
N LYS A 18 -5.52 33.29 -10.76
CA LYS A 18 -6.06 31.93 -10.72
C LYS A 18 -7.35 31.94 -9.91
N SER A 19 -8.46 32.30 -10.57
CA SER A 19 -9.74 31.72 -10.17
C SER A 19 -9.56 30.20 -10.28
N GLN A 20 -9.28 29.53 -9.16
CA GLN A 20 -9.08 28.08 -9.13
C GLN A 20 -10.42 27.43 -9.45
N ILE A 21 -10.60 27.03 -10.71
CA ILE A 21 -11.73 26.21 -11.13
C ILE A 21 -11.64 24.91 -10.34
N GLU A 22 -12.68 24.58 -9.58
CA GLU A 22 -12.77 23.33 -8.83
C GLU A 22 -12.63 22.14 -9.78
N ARG A 23 -11.69 21.23 -9.50
CA ARG A 23 -11.42 20.07 -10.34
C ARG A 23 -12.63 19.14 -10.34
N ASN A 24 -13.26 18.94 -11.50
CA ASN A 24 -14.27 17.91 -11.64
C ASN A 24 -13.61 16.52 -11.72
N TYR A 25 -13.52 15.82 -10.59
CA TYR A 25 -13.00 14.45 -10.57
C TYR A 25 -13.80 13.47 -11.42
N GLY A 26 -15.08 13.77 -11.70
CA GLY A 26 -15.92 12.92 -12.55
C GLY A 26 -15.48 12.83 -14.02
N ASP A 27 -14.65 13.79 -14.47
CA ASP A 27 -14.00 13.78 -15.79
C ASP A 27 -12.64 13.08 -15.76
N THR A 28 -12.19 12.61 -14.60
CA THR A 28 -10.93 11.87 -14.46
C THR A 28 -11.20 10.38 -14.39
N ALA A 29 -10.22 9.58 -14.79
CA ALA A 29 -10.35 8.12 -14.67
C ALA A 29 -10.35 7.60 -13.23
N GLN A 30 -10.02 8.43 -12.24
CA GLN A 30 -10.02 8.10 -10.81
C GLN A 30 -10.91 9.09 -10.04
N PRO A 31 -12.23 8.93 -10.14
CA PRO A 31 -13.20 9.95 -9.72
C PRO A 31 -13.32 10.16 -8.21
N VAL A 32 -12.73 9.28 -7.39
CA VAL A 32 -12.75 9.38 -5.92
C VAL A 32 -11.31 9.25 -5.40
N PRO A 33 -10.61 10.36 -5.12
CA PRO A 33 -9.20 10.37 -4.72
C PRO A 33 -8.81 9.32 -3.67
N SER A 34 -9.45 9.33 -2.50
CA SER A 34 -9.11 8.40 -1.41
C SER A 34 -9.50 6.94 -1.69
N ALA A 35 -10.51 6.67 -2.52
CA ALA A 35 -10.87 5.30 -2.88
C ALA A 35 -9.97 4.76 -4.01
N SER A 36 -9.55 5.64 -4.91
CA SER A 36 -8.73 5.27 -6.06
C SER A 36 -7.28 4.96 -5.71
N SER A 37 -6.82 5.32 -4.50
CA SER A 37 -5.48 4.96 -4.01
C SER A 37 -5.34 3.45 -3.73
N PHE A 38 -6.46 2.75 -3.45
CA PHE A 38 -6.47 1.31 -3.20
C PHE A 38 -6.09 0.48 -4.44
N SER A 39 -6.33 1.00 -5.66
CA SER A 39 -5.99 0.29 -6.89
C SER A 39 -4.48 0.03 -7.01
N SER A 40 -3.64 0.91 -6.46
CA SER A 40 -2.18 0.73 -6.47
C SER A 40 -1.75 -0.49 -5.64
N TYR A 41 -2.40 -0.78 -4.52
CA TYR A 41 -2.09 -1.97 -3.72
C TYR A 41 -2.48 -3.27 -4.41
N VAL A 42 -3.48 -3.23 -5.30
CA VAL A 42 -3.90 -4.39 -6.11
C VAL A 42 -3.02 -4.56 -7.35
N ASN A 43 -2.71 -3.47 -8.06
CA ASN A 43 -1.97 -3.53 -9.32
C ASN A 43 -0.44 -3.66 -9.13
N THR A 44 0.09 -3.09 -8.05
CA THR A 44 1.53 -3.08 -7.74
C THR A 44 1.73 -3.37 -6.26
N PRO A 45 1.45 -4.60 -5.79
CA PRO A 45 1.54 -4.91 -4.38
C PRO A 45 2.96 -4.74 -3.84
N VAL A 46 3.06 -4.61 -2.52
CA VAL A 46 4.32 -4.61 -1.77
C VAL A 46 5.09 -5.88 -2.09
N SER A 47 6.23 -5.74 -2.75
CA SER A 47 7.11 -6.85 -3.14
C SER A 47 8.50 -6.33 -3.51
N LEU A 48 9.51 -7.19 -3.37
CA LEU A 48 10.85 -6.91 -3.88
C LEU A 48 10.84 -6.75 -5.40
N SER A 49 10.07 -7.58 -6.12
CA SER A 49 9.94 -7.53 -7.59
C SER A 49 9.34 -6.22 -8.09
N THR A 50 8.46 -5.56 -7.34
CA THR A 50 7.89 -4.25 -7.69
C THR A 50 8.75 -3.09 -7.16
N GLY A 51 9.73 -3.37 -6.31
CA GLY A 51 10.55 -2.36 -5.64
C GLY A 51 9.80 -1.57 -4.56
N ILE A 52 8.62 -2.03 -4.13
CA ILE A 52 7.75 -1.32 -3.20
C ILE A 52 7.94 -1.89 -1.79
N PRO A 53 8.37 -1.07 -0.80
CA PRO A 53 8.57 -1.52 0.57
C PRO A 53 7.25 -1.58 1.36
N SER A 54 7.22 -2.42 2.40
CA SER A 54 6.11 -2.44 3.35
C SER A 54 6.25 -1.28 4.34
N ILE A 55 5.33 -0.31 4.27
CA ILE A 55 5.27 0.84 5.18
C ILE A 55 3.83 0.98 5.67
N GLY A 56 3.55 0.42 6.85
CA GLY A 56 2.21 0.42 7.44
C GLY A 56 2.24 0.71 8.94
N ILE A 57 1.20 1.37 9.43
CA ILE A 57 1.01 1.73 10.83
C ILE A 57 -0.39 1.29 11.27
N PRO A 58 -0.51 0.20 12.06
CA PRO A 58 -1.76 -0.16 12.71
C PRO A 58 -2.21 0.95 13.68
N LEU A 59 -3.52 1.22 13.72
CA LEU A 59 -4.10 2.27 14.57
C LEU A 59 -5.02 1.67 15.64
N LEU A 60 -6.28 1.39 15.30
CA LEU A 60 -7.31 0.89 16.22
C LEU A 60 -7.83 -0.49 15.75
N SER A 61 -8.10 -1.38 16.71
CA SER A 61 -8.86 -2.62 16.47
C SER A 61 -10.19 -2.59 17.22
N LEU A 62 -11.23 -3.19 16.64
CA LEU A 62 -12.57 -3.32 17.20
C LEU A 62 -13.09 -4.75 17.00
N PRO A 63 -13.34 -5.51 18.08
CA PRO A 63 -13.91 -6.86 18.01
C PRO A 63 -15.34 -6.88 17.45
N THR A 64 -15.73 -8.00 16.83
CA THR A 64 -17.07 -8.14 16.20
C THR A 64 -17.95 -9.24 16.81
N GLY A 65 -17.40 -10.06 17.71
CA GLY A 65 -18.08 -11.22 18.31
C GLY A 65 -17.82 -12.52 17.57
N ASN A 66 -17.47 -12.46 16.29
CA ASN A 66 -16.90 -13.59 15.58
C ASN A 66 -15.37 -13.60 15.79
N LYS A 67 -14.85 -14.65 16.44
CA LYS A 67 -13.42 -14.78 16.77
C LYS A 67 -12.49 -14.79 15.55
N ASP A 68 -13.02 -15.11 14.37
CA ASP A 68 -12.24 -15.19 13.13
C ASP A 68 -12.25 -13.87 12.35
N PHE A 69 -12.87 -12.81 12.92
CA PHE A 69 -13.01 -11.51 12.27
C PHE A 69 -12.96 -10.32 13.27
N GLU A 70 -11.97 -9.44 13.09
CA GLU A 70 -11.88 -8.15 13.79
C GLU A 70 -11.75 -6.99 12.81
N ILE A 71 -12.30 -5.83 13.18
CA ILE A 71 -12.15 -4.60 12.38
C ILE A 71 -10.85 -3.91 12.77
N MET A 72 -9.91 -3.80 11.84
CA MET A 72 -8.68 -3.03 12.02
C MET A 72 -8.67 -1.77 11.17
N THR A 73 -8.14 -0.69 11.74
CA THR A 73 -7.78 0.53 11.01
C THR A 73 -6.26 0.67 10.93
N SER A 74 -5.75 1.06 9.77
CA SER A 74 -4.31 1.23 9.57
C SER A 74 -4.00 2.25 8.48
N LEU A 75 -2.87 2.95 8.66
CA LEU A 75 -2.27 3.75 7.59
C LEU A 75 -1.31 2.88 6.80
N SER A 76 -1.30 3.03 5.49
CA SER A 76 -0.31 2.39 4.62
C SER A 76 0.19 3.40 3.60
N TYR A 77 1.48 3.31 3.25
CA TYR A 77 2.11 4.20 2.30
C TYR A 77 2.50 3.45 1.02
N HIS A 78 2.22 4.05 -0.14
CA HIS A 78 2.50 3.45 -1.44
C HIS A 78 3.08 4.48 -2.43
N PRO A 79 4.30 4.28 -2.98
CA PRO A 79 4.95 5.26 -3.85
C PRO A 79 4.15 5.64 -5.11
N TYR A 80 3.43 4.70 -5.72
CA TYR A 80 2.59 5.01 -6.90
C TYR A 80 1.41 5.94 -6.59
N ASN A 81 1.08 6.16 -5.31
CA ASN A 81 0.07 7.14 -4.90
C ASN A 81 0.63 8.57 -4.76
N THR A 82 1.88 8.82 -5.21
CA THR A 82 2.48 10.16 -5.30
C THR A 82 2.81 10.59 -6.74
N GLY A 83 2.36 9.81 -7.72
CA GLY A 83 2.67 10.01 -9.13
C GLY A 83 2.07 11.29 -9.73
N GLN A 84 2.46 11.55 -10.99
CA GLN A 84 1.87 12.62 -11.80
C GLN A 84 0.34 12.44 -11.86
N ASP A 85 -0.43 13.49 -11.63
CA ASP A 85 -1.91 13.51 -11.63
C ASP A 85 -2.62 12.72 -10.52
N LYS A 86 -1.87 12.10 -9.58
CA LYS A 86 -2.44 11.47 -8.38
C LYS A 86 -2.79 12.51 -7.31
N PRO A 87 -4.07 12.65 -6.91
CA PRO A 87 -4.45 13.52 -5.79
C PRO A 87 -3.95 12.95 -4.46
N ALA A 88 -3.64 13.80 -3.47
CA ALA A 88 -3.44 13.31 -2.11
C ALA A 88 -4.77 12.80 -1.53
N SER A 89 -4.71 11.73 -0.73
CA SER A 89 -5.90 11.20 -0.06
C SER A 89 -6.32 12.09 1.12
N GLU A 90 -7.39 11.71 1.80
CA GLU A 90 -7.81 12.28 3.08
C GLU A 90 -6.79 12.11 4.22
N VAL A 91 -5.75 11.28 4.00
CA VAL A 91 -4.60 11.11 4.92
C VAL A 91 -3.27 11.53 4.29
N GLY A 92 -3.29 12.29 3.19
CA GLY A 92 -2.11 12.91 2.59
C GLY A 92 -1.45 12.11 1.46
N LEU A 93 -0.48 12.74 0.80
CA LEU A 93 0.20 12.22 -0.38
C LEU A 93 0.87 10.86 -0.10
N GLY A 94 0.57 9.86 -0.95
CA GLY A 94 1.11 8.50 -0.83
C GLY A 94 0.48 7.63 0.25
N TRP A 95 -0.23 8.21 1.22
CA TRP A 95 -0.88 7.50 2.31
C TRP A 95 -2.31 7.08 1.95
N SER A 96 -2.74 5.92 2.45
CA SER A 96 -4.12 5.44 2.42
C SER A 96 -4.52 4.94 3.81
N LEU A 97 -5.76 5.21 4.20
CA LEU A 97 -6.34 4.76 5.47
C LEU A 97 -7.26 3.57 5.22
N PHE A 98 -6.82 2.38 5.63
CA PHE A 98 -7.63 1.17 5.63
C PHE A 98 -8.58 1.21 6.83
N LYS A 99 -9.88 0.98 6.58
CA LYS A 99 -10.96 1.13 7.57
C LYS A 99 -11.75 -0.18 7.75
N GLY A 100 -11.06 -1.32 7.76
CA GLY A 100 -11.69 -2.64 7.84
C GLY A 100 -12.36 -3.11 6.54
N GLY A 101 -11.82 -2.76 5.37
CA GLY A 101 -12.25 -3.27 4.05
C GLY A 101 -13.50 -2.63 3.47
N ALA A 102 -13.45 -1.32 3.19
CA ALA A 102 -14.65 -0.48 3.14
C ALA A 102 -15.15 -0.10 1.74
N VAL A 103 -14.45 -0.40 0.65
CA VAL A 103 -14.75 0.24 -0.64
C VAL A 103 -14.55 -0.65 -1.86
N ILE A 104 -15.45 -0.50 -2.83
CA ILE A 104 -15.26 -0.88 -4.23
C ILE A 104 -15.04 0.43 -5.00
N SER A 105 -13.79 0.70 -5.39
CA SER A 105 -13.42 1.85 -6.21
C SER A 105 -13.56 1.53 -7.68
N ARG A 106 -14.13 2.45 -8.45
CA ARG A 106 -14.22 2.35 -9.91
C ARG A 106 -13.07 3.13 -10.57
N VAL A 107 -12.45 2.55 -11.59
CA VAL A 107 -11.51 3.22 -12.47
C VAL A 107 -12.07 3.22 -13.88
N ILE A 108 -12.22 4.41 -14.47
CA ILE A 108 -12.83 4.59 -15.79
C ILE A 108 -11.82 4.26 -16.89
N ASN A 109 -12.23 3.44 -17.85
CA ASN A 109 -11.39 3.01 -18.96
C ASN A 109 -11.89 3.60 -20.28
N GLY A 110 -11.28 4.71 -20.72
CA GLY A 110 -11.81 5.47 -21.86
C GLY A 110 -13.01 6.30 -21.44
N ALA A 111 -14.22 5.92 -21.85
CA ALA A 111 -15.45 6.64 -21.51
C ALA A 111 -16.25 5.92 -20.43
N VAL A 112 -16.94 6.66 -19.57
CA VAL A 112 -17.81 6.10 -18.53
C VAL A 112 -18.82 5.11 -19.14
N ASP A 113 -18.88 3.89 -18.60
CA ASP A 113 -19.68 2.81 -19.20
C ASP A 113 -21.17 3.16 -19.41
N GLU A 114 -21.76 3.98 -18.54
CA GLU A 114 -23.16 4.41 -18.62
C GLU A 114 -23.40 5.58 -19.58
N PHE A 115 -22.41 6.00 -20.37
CA PHE A 115 -22.56 7.10 -21.34
C PHE A 115 -23.77 6.93 -22.27
N ASN A 116 -24.09 5.69 -22.65
CA ASN A 116 -25.24 5.35 -23.50
C ASN A 116 -26.46 4.88 -22.67
N TYR A 117 -26.84 5.62 -21.63
CA TYR A 117 -27.93 5.23 -20.71
C TYR A 117 -29.36 5.35 -21.26
N ASP A 118 -29.56 5.94 -22.44
CA ASP A 118 -30.87 6.20 -23.03
C ASP A 118 -30.93 5.67 -24.46
N ALA A 119 -31.70 4.59 -24.66
CA ALA A 119 -31.85 3.93 -25.95
C ALA A 119 -32.70 4.72 -26.96
N THR A 120 -33.39 5.79 -26.54
CA THR A 120 -34.22 6.61 -27.42
C THR A 120 -33.42 7.67 -28.19
N LYS A 121 -32.19 7.96 -27.74
CA LYS A 121 -31.31 8.95 -28.39
C LYS A 121 -30.79 8.42 -29.72
N SER A 122 -30.77 9.28 -30.74
CA SER A 122 -30.21 8.96 -32.07
C SER A 122 -28.71 8.59 -32.02
N SER A 123 -28.00 9.03 -30.98
CA SER A 123 -26.59 8.70 -30.74
C SER A 123 -26.37 7.40 -29.97
N TYR A 124 -27.43 6.69 -29.57
CA TYR A 124 -27.32 5.48 -28.77
C TYR A 124 -26.53 4.39 -29.49
N LYS A 125 -25.51 3.87 -28.80
CA LYS A 125 -24.76 2.71 -29.24
C LYS A 125 -24.47 1.81 -28.05
N LYS A 126 -24.35 0.50 -28.31
CA LYS A 126 -23.91 -0.46 -27.30
C LYS A 126 -22.39 -0.40 -27.20
N ASN A 127 -21.86 0.36 -26.23
CA ASN A 127 -20.44 0.40 -25.92
C ASN A 127 -19.97 -0.88 -25.23
N LEU A 128 -18.66 -1.13 -25.29
CA LEU A 128 -18.00 -2.11 -24.42
C LEU A 128 -18.10 -1.61 -22.97
N PHE A 129 -18.30 -2.54 -22.05
CA PHE A 129 -18.17 -2.28 -20.61
C PHE A 129 -16.74 -2.62 -20.22
N ASP A 130 -15.92 -1.62 -19.95
CA ASP A 130 -14.49 -1.83 -19.77
C ASP A 130 -13.86 -1.16 -18.56
N ASP A 131 -14.67 -0.48 -17.75
CA ASP A 131 -14.28 -0.01 -16.43
C ASP A 131 -13.88 -1.16 -15.50
N ILE A 132 -12.99 -0.85 -14.56
CA ILE A 132 -12.46 -1.81 -13.59
C ILE A 132 -12.89 -1.43 -12.19
N TYR A 133 -13.36 -2.42 -11.45
CA TYR A 133 -13.80 -2.30 -10.08
C TYR A 133 -12.76 -2.95 -9.18
N TYR A 134 -12.16 -2.17 -8.30
CA TYR A 134 -11.18 -2.61 -7.30
C TYR A 134 -11.88 -2.71 -5.95
N TYR A 135 -11.84 -3.88 -5.32
CA TYR A 135 -12.40 -4.08 -3.99
C TYR A 135 -11.29 -4.26 -2.96
N ASP A 136 -11.53 -3.73 -1.77
CA ASP A 136 -10.70 -3.95 -0.58
C ASP A 136 -11.57 -4.58 0.52
N LEU A 137 -11.25 -5.80 0.93
CA LEU A 137 -11.88 -6.52 2.04
C LEU A 137 -10.80 -6.90 3.05
N PRO A 138 -11.16 -7.13 4.33
CA PRO A 138 -10.20 -7.62 5.32
C PRO A 138 -9.54 -8.92 4.84
N GLY A 139 -8.22 -8.88 4.64
CA GLY A 139 -7.44 -10.02 4.19
C GLY A 139 -7.64 -10.45 2.73
N ASN A 140 -8.45 -9.73 1.93
CA ASN A 140 -8.68 -10.08 0.52
C ASN A 140 -9.01 -8.82 -0.31
N SER A 141 -8.09 -8.41 -1.18
CA SER A 141 -8.31 -7.31 -2.10
C SER A 141 -8.10 -7.79 -3.53
N GLY A 142 -8.78 -7.17 -4.49
CA GLY A 142 -8.73 -7.62 -5.87
C GLY A 142 -9.51 -6.72 -6.82
N LYS A 143 -9.76 -7.23 -8.02
CA LYS A 143 -10.42 -6.50 -9.09
C LYS A 143 -11.29 -7.40 -9.96
N PHE A 144 -12.38 -6.83 -10.46
CA PHE A 144 -13.28 -7.45 -11.41
C PHE A 144 -13.75 -6.42 -12.44
N LYS A 145 -14.38 -6.89 -13.51
CA LYS A 145 -15.06 -6.04 -14.49
C LYS A 145 -16.34 -6.69 -14.97
N PHE A 146 -17.15 -5.93 -15.69
CA PHE A 146 -18.27 -6.47 -16.45
C PHE A 146 -17.87 -6.65 -17.91
N VAL A 147 -18.45 -7.64 -18.57
CA VAL A 147 -18.32 -7.86 -20.00
C VAL A 147 -19.72 -7.77 -20.60
N ARG A 148 -19.90 -6.88 -21.57
CA ARG A 148 -21.16 -6.72 -22.30
C ARG A 148 -21.10 -7.51 -23.60
N ASP A 149 -22.08 -8.40 -23.78
CA ASP A 149 -22.39 -8.94 -25.11
C ASP A 149 -23.17 -7.87 -25.88
N THR A 150 -22.52 -7.24 -26.87
CA THR A 150 -23.15 -6.16 -27.65
C THR A 150 -24.24 -6.66 -28.61
N ILE A 151 -24.28 -7.95 -28.92
CA ILE A 151 -25.34 -8.54 -29.76
C ILE A 151 -26.59 -8.69 -28.89
N ASN A 152 -26.49 -9.48 -27.82
CA ASN A 152 -27.63 -9.85 -26.97
C ASN A 152 -27.96 -8.81 -25.89
N ASN A 153 -27.07 -7.83 -25.68
CA ASN A 153 -27.18 -6.81 -24.62
C ASN A 153 -27.22 -7.39 -23.19
N THR A 154 -26.49 -8.47 -22.96
CA THR A 154 -26.35 -9.11 -21.65
C THR A 154 -25.02 -8.72 -21.00
N PHE A 155 -24.93 -8.83 -19.67
CA PHE A 155 -23.76 -8.42 -18.89
C PHE A 155 -23.33 -9.56 -17.98
N THR A 156 -22.04 -9.92 -18.06
CA THR A 156 -21.44 -10.96 -17.22
C THR A 156 -20.34 -10.37 -16.36
N LEU A 157 -20.34 -10.70 -15.08
CA LEU A 157 -19.26 -10.32 -14.18
C LEU A 157 -18.05 -11.24 -14.42
N ASN A 158 -16.86 -10.65 -14.52
CA ASN A 158 -15.60 -11.37 -14.68
C ASN A 158 -14.63 -10.98 -13.55
N ASN A 159 -14.34 -11.92 -12.63
CA ASN A 159 -13.37 -11.70 -11.55
C ASN A 159 -11.95 -11.91 -12.07
N ILE A 160 -11.33 -10.83 -12.53
CA ILE A 160 -10.03 -10.89 -13.21
C ILE A 160 -8.85 -11.12 -12.25
N SER A 161 -9.03 -10.90 -10.94
CA SER A 161 -8.02 -11.22 -9.92
C SER A 161 -7.78 -12.72 -9.71
N GLY A 162 -8.74 -13.58 -10.07
CA GLY A 162 -8.65 -15.03 -9.82
C GLY A 162 -8.80 -15.43 -8.35
N SER A 163 -9.25 -14.52 -7.50
CA SER A 163 -9.62 -14.82 -6.11
C SER A 163 -10.89 -15.67 -6.05
N ASN A 164 -11.00 -16.56 -5.06
CA ASN A 164 -12.20 -17.39 -4.89
C ASN A 164 -13.28 -16.68 -4.05
N VAL A 165 -13.67 -15.47 -4.46
CA VAL A 165 -14.78 -14.71 -3.85
C VAL A 165 -16.01 -14.79 -4.73
N LYS A 166 -17.19 -14.86 -4.10
CA LYS A 166 -18.47 -14.79 -4.81
C LYS A 166 -18.95 -13.34 -4.84
N ILE A 167 -19.05 -12.76 -6.04
CA ILE A 167 -19.48 -11.37 -6.22
C ILE A 167 -20.89 -11.36 -6.79
N GLU A 168 -21.82 -10.84 -5.99
CA GLU A 168 -23.21 -10.60 -6.36
C GLU A 168 -23.46 -9.10 -6.48
N TYR A 169 -24.38 -8.69 -7.35
CA TYR A 169 -24.74 -7.29 -7.53
C TYR A 169 -26.23 -7.13 -7.80
N THR A 170 -26.77 -5.96 -7.48
CA THR A 170 -28.10 -5.54 -7.91
C THR A 170 -27.96 -4.41 -8.93
N ARG A 171 -28.98 -4.24 -9.78
CA ARG A 171 -29.00 -3.24 -10.84
C ARG A 171 -30.38 -2.59 -10.95
N ASP A 172 -30.43 -1.46 -11.63
CA ASP A 172 -31.69 -0.82 -11.99
C ASP A 172 -32.41 -1.57 -13.13
N SER A 173 -33.60 -1.09 -13.49
CA SER A 173 -34.40 -1.60 -14.60
C SER A 173 -34.00 -1.01 -15.96
N ASN A 174 -32.85 -0.33 -16.09
CA ASN A 174 -32.42 0.26 -17.34
C ASN A 174 -32.08 -0.85 -18.34
N THR A 175 -32.73 -0.79 -19.51
CA THR A 175 -32.57 -1.75 -20.60
C THR A 175 -31.54 -1.31 -21.64
N ALA A 176 -31.16 -0.02 -21.64
CA ALA A 176 -30.14 0.55 -22.53
C ALA A 176 -28.72 0.21 -22.06
N THR A 177 -28.47 0.20 -20.75
CA THR A 177 -27.16 -0.09 -20.16
C THR A 177 -27.28 -0.76 -18.79
N LEU A 178 -26.15 -1.18 -18.20
CA LEU A 178 -26.09 -1.67 -16.83
C LEU A 178 -25.84 -0.51 -15.86
N VAL A 179 -26.79 -0.22 -14.98
CA VAL A 179 -26.58 0.72 -13.86
C VAL A 179 -26.64 -0.06 -12.55
N LEU A 180 -25.53 -0.09 -11.84
CA LEU A 180 -25.35 -0.88 -10.63
C LEU A 180 -25.99 -0.19 -9.42
N ASN A 181 -26.60 -0.95 -8.52
CA ASN A 181 -27.23 -0.42 -7.30
C ASN A 181 -26.45 -0.74 -6.04
N SER A 182 -26.04 -1.99 -5.88
CA SER A 182 -25.28 -2.46 -4.72
C SER A 182 -24.47 -3.71 -5.07
N PHE A 183 -23.53 -4.05 -4.20
CA PHE A 183 -22.77 -5.29 -4.28
C PHE A 183 -22.89 -6.09 -2.98
N LYS A 184 -22.71 -7.40 -3.09
CA LYS A 184 -22.48 -8.30 -1.97
C LYS A 184 -21.35 -9.25 -2.35
N ILE A 185 -20.23 -9.17 -1.65
CA ILE A 185 -19.10 -10.08 -1.84
C ILE A 185 -19.11 -11.09 -0.70
N THR A 186 -19.04 -12.39 -1.01
CA THR A 186 -18.91 -13.45 0.00
C THR A 186 -17.53 -14.08 -0.14
N ASP A 187 -16.74 -14.08 0.94
CA ASP A 187 -15.45 -14.75 0.95
C ASP A 187 -15.59 -16.27 1.15
N SER A 188 -14.48 -16.99 1.02
CA SER A 188 -14.47 -18.45 1.13
C SER A 188 -14.59 -18.96 2.57
N LYS A 189 -14.67 -18.08 3.58
CA LYS A 189 -15.01 -18.44 4.96
C LYS A 189 -16.50 -18.23 5.27
N GLY A 190 -17.25 -17.61 4.36
CA GLY A 190 -18.70 -17.39 4.49
C GLY A 190 -19.09 -15.99 4.96
N PHE A 191 -18.12 -15.09 5.24
CA PHE A 191 -18.42 -13.70 5.56
C PHE A 191 -18.92 -12.97 4.32
N LYS A 192 -19.95 -12.14 4.52
CA LYS A 192 -20.64 -11.39 3.47
C LYS A 192 -20.44 -9.90 3.72
N TYR A 193 -19.86 -9.23 2.74
CA TYR A 193 -19.57 -7.82 2.72
C TYR A 193 -20.58 -7.13 1.82
N VAL A 194 -21.46 -6.30 2.39
CA VAL A 194 -22.60 -5.70 1.69
C VAL A 194 -22.34 -4.23 1.43
N PHE A 195 -22.41 -3.81 0.17
CA PHE A 195 -22.12 -2.45 -0.30
C PHE A 195 -23.38 -1.79 -0.84
N GLU A 196 -24.13 -1.10 0.03
CA GLU A 196 -25.41 -0.47 -0.32
C GLU A 196 -25.31 1.05 -0.53
N ASP A 197 -24.22 1.68 -0.06
CA ASP A 197 -23.96 3.11 -0.26
C ASP A 197 -22.94 3.36 -1.38
N TYR A 198 -22.96 4.57 -1.95
CA TYR A 198 -22.11 4.92 -3.09
C TYR A 198 -21.85 6.43 -3.21
N SER A 199 -20.70 6.76 -3.80
CA SER A 199 -20.40 8.12 -4.25
C SER A 199 -20.93 8.32 -5.67
N ILE A 200 -21.32 9.54 -6.00
CA ILE A 200 -21.75 9.96 -7.33
C ILE A 200 -20.71 10.94 -7.88
N ALA A 201 -20.32 10.76 -9.13
CA ALA A 201 -19.55 11.73 -9.89
C ALA A 201 -20.31 12.14 -11.15
N ARG A 202 -20.03 13.34 -11.65
CA ARG A 202 -20.61 13.85 -12.90
C ARG A 202 -19.55 13.86 -14.01
N TYR A 203 -19.88 13.18 -15.10
CA TYR A 203 -19.16 13.34 -16.37
C TYR A 203 -19.73 14.55 -17.11
N ASP A 204 -18.86 15.48 -17.53
CA ASP A 204 -19.17 16.74 -18.19
C ASP A 204 -20.06 17.70 -17.34
N THR A 205 -19.54 18.88 -17.02
CA THR A 205 -20.27 19.88 -16.23
C THR A 205 -21.35 20.63 -17.02
N SER A 206 -21.39 20.47 -18.35
CA SER A 206 -22.40 21.06 -19.22
C SER A 206 -23.78 20.38 -19.06
N SER A 207 -24.80 20.93 -19.73
CA SER A 207 -26.15 20.35 -19.78
C SER A 207 -26.20 18.95 -20.44
N LYS A 208 -25.13 18.53 -21.13
CA LYS A 208 -25.04 17.22 -21.80
C LYS A 208 -24.51 16.11 -20.88
N GLY A 209 -23.88 16.48 -19.77
CA GLY A 209 -23.30 15.54 -18.84
C GLY A 209 -24.32 14.74 -18.03
N PHE A 210 -23.85 13.70 -17.36
CA PHE A 210 -24.67 12.81 -16.56
C PHE A 210 -23.94 12.33 -15.31
N ASN A 211 -24.71 11.85 -14.35
CA ASN A 211 -24.20 11.37 -13.08
C ASN A 211 -24.07 9.85 -13.12
N TYR A 212 -22.98 9.34 -12.56
CA TYR A 212 -22.72 7.90 -12.44
C TYR A 212 -22.16 7.58 -11.06
N LYS A 213 -22.27 6.31 -10.65
CA LYS A 213 -21.74 5.84 -9.37
C LYS A 213 -20.25 5.58 -9.51
N SER A 214 -19.45 6.29 -8.72
CA SER A 214 -17.99 6.35 -8.83
C SER A 214 -17.26 5.46 -7.81
N ALA A 215 -17.92 5.10 -6.72
CA ALA A 215 -17.44 4.12 -5.75
C ALA A 215 -18.61 3.57 -4.94
N PHE A 216 -18.49 2.35 -4.42
CA PHE A 216 -19.48 1.71 -3.53
C PHE A 216 -18.84 1.43 -2.17
N TYR A 217 -19.59 1.61 -1.10
CA TYR A 217 -19.09 1.57 0.27
C TYR A 217 -19.77 0.48 1.08
N LEU A 218 -18.96 -0.27 1.83
CA LEU A 218 -19.39 -1.34 2.72
C LEU A 218 -20.32 -0.75 3.78
N THR A 219 -21.54 -1.25 3.92
CA THR A 219 -22.52 -0.80 4.93
C THR A 219 -22.65 -1.77 6.09
N LYS A 220 -22.38 -3.07 5.86
CA LYS A 220 -22.40 -4.10 6.91
C LYS A 220 -21.57 -5.33 6.54
N VAL A 221 -21.04 -5.99 7.57
CA VAL A 221 -20.45 -7.33 7.49
C VAL A 221 -21.38 -8.30 8.19
N ILE A 222 -21.68 -9.39 7.51
CA ILE A 222 -22.54 -10.47 7.99
C ILE A 222 -21.70 -11.74 8.07
N ASP A 223 -21.78 -12.47 9.17
CA ASP A 223 -21.05 -13.72 9.34
C ASP A 223 -21.66 -14.89 8.54
N GLU A 224 -21.08 -16.08 8.71
CA GLU A 224 -21.54 -17.31 8.09
C GLU A 224 -22.97 -17.69 8.52
N ASN A 225 -23.38 -17.33 9.75
CA ASN A 225 -24.69 -17.59 10.34
C ASN A 225 -25.76 -16.53 10.00
N ASN A 226 -25.44 -15.57 9.12
CA ASN A 226 -26.30 -14.45 8.76
C ASN A 226 -26.54 -13.43 9.88
N ILE A 227 -25.64 -13.36 10.87
CA ILE A 227 -25.65 -12.34 11.92
C ILE A 227 -24.86 -11.13 11.44
N THR A 228 -25.41 -9.93 11.59
CA THR A 228 -24.68 -8.68 11.30
C THR A 228 -23.70 -8.41 12.44
N ILE A 229 -22.40 -8.48 12.15
CA ILE A 229 -21.33 -8.37 13.15
C ILE A 229 -20.65 -6.98 13.14
N ALA A 230 -20.81 -6.23 12.05
CA ALA A 230 -20.35 -4.85 11.96
C ALA A 230 -21.26 -4.04 11.03
N THR A 231 -21.48 -2.76 11.36
CA THR A 231 -22.21 -1.79 10.56
C THR A 231 -21.37 -0.53 10.33
N PHE A 232 -21.49 0.06 9.16
CA PHE A 232 -20.66 1.16 8.69
C PHE A 232 -21.58 2.31 8.27
N ASN A 233 -21.40 3.45 8.91
CA ASN A 233 -22.23 4.64 8.67
C ASN A 233 -21.42 5.70 7.94
N TYR A 234 -22.06 6.37 6.98
CA TYR A 234 -21.43 7.37 6.14
C TYR A 234 -22.21 8.68 6.14
N GLN A 235 -21.47 9.79 6.15
CA GLN A 235 -21.99 11.10 5.83
C GLN A 235 -21.95 11.30 4.31
N LYS A 236 -23.09 11.67 3.71
CA LYS A 236 -23.19 12.04 2.30
C LYS A 236 -23.14 13.55 2.14
N ASN A 237 -22.17 14.06 1.41
CA ASN A 237 -22.10 15.49 1.10
C ASN A 237 -22.18 15.72 -0.40
N SER A 238 -23.16 16.51 -0.81
CA SER A 238 -23.38 16.89 -2.21
C SER A 238 -22.76 18.25 -2.50
N LYS A 239 -22.14 18.36 -3.66
CA LYS A 239 -21.66 19.62 -4.23
C LYS A 239 -22.32 19.81 -5.60
N ASN A 240 -22.86 20.99 -5.84
CA ASN A 240 -23.40 21.39 -7.13
C ASN A 240 -22.39 22.24 -7.91
N VAL A 241 -22.54 22.29 -9.23
CA VAL A 241 -21.86 23.27 -10.07
C VAL A 241 -22.23 24.67 -9.60
N ASP A 242 -21.26 25.58 -9.54
CA ASP A 242 -21.48 26.95 -9.07
C ASP A 242 -22.63 27.62 -9.84
N ASN A 243 -23.51 28.31 -9.10
CA ASN A 243 -24.71 28.97 -9.61
C ASN A 243 -25.69 28.04 -10.37
N SER A 244 -25.69 26.74 -10.07
CA SER A 244 -26.57 25.74 -10.70
C SER A 244 -27.12 24.73 -9.70
N SER A 245 -28.23 24.08 -10.06
CA SER A 245 -28.79 22.92 -9.34
C SER A 245 -28.22 21.58 -9.83
N ILE A 246 -27.28 21.61 -10.76
CA ILE A 246 -26.63 20.42 -11.31
C ILE A 246 -25.65 19.86 -10.28
N LEU A 247 -25.91 18.63 -9.81
CA LEU A 247 -25.00 17.90 -8.92
C LEU A 247 -23.67 17.61 -9.63
N LEU A 248 -22.56 18.11 -9.08
CA LEU A 248 -21.21 17.87 -9.55
C LEU A 248 -20.65 16.55 -9.00
N TYR A 249 -20.75 16.37 -7.68
CA TYR A 249 -20.45 15.09 -7.03
C TYR A 249 -21.23 14.96 -5.72
N GLN A 250 -21.40 13.72 -5.28
CA GLN A 250 -21.79 13.38 -3.92
C GLN A 250 -20.76 12.41 -3.37
N ASN A 251 -20.10 12.77 -2.28
CA ASN A 251 -19.14 11.88 -1.64
C ASN A 251 -19.75 11.16 -0.44
N CYS A 252 -19.27 9.95 -0.16
CA CYS A 252 -19.51 9.24 1.09
C CYS A 252 -18.25 9.27 1.95
N LYS A 253 -18.36 9.79 3.17
CA LYS A 253 -17.27 9.82 4.16
C LYS A 253 -17.66 9.01 5.38
N MET A 254 -16.79 8.06 5.75
CA MET A 254 -17.00 7.17 6.90
C MET A 254 -17.16 8.02 8.17
N GLU A 255 -18.27 7.85 8.88
CA GLU A 255 -18.54 8.52 10.16
C GLU A 255 -18.25 7.57 11.33
N SER A 256 -18.74 6.33 11.25
CA SER A 256 -18.52 5.34 12.29
C SER A 256 -18.56 3.89 11.78
N ILE A 257 -17.83 3.02 12.47
CA ILE A 257 -17.95 1.56 12.37
C ILE A 257 -18.42 1.07 13.74
N ASN A 258 -19.53 0.34 13.80
CA ASN A 258 -20.16 -0.10 15.04
C ASN A 258 -20.25 -1.62 15.06
N THR A 259 -19.92 -2.20 16.21
CA THR A 259 -20.08 -3.63 16.51
C THR A 259 -20.81 -3.76 17.83
N SER A 260 -21.06 -5.00 18.29
CA SER A 260 -21.64 -5.18 19.63
C SER A 260 -20.68 -4.90 20.78
N TYR A 261 -19.42 -4.53 20.49
CA TYR A 261 -18.36 -4.29 21.49
C TYR A 261 -18.04 -2.80 21.66
N GLY A 262 -18.48 -1.96 20.72
CA GLY A 262 -18.19 -0.54 20.72
C GLY A 262 -18.20 0.02 19.31
N ARG A 263 -17.49 1.13 19.12
CA ARG A 263 -17.41 1.80 17.82
C ARG A 263 -16.10 2.53 17.59
N ILE A 264 -15.70 2.62 16.34
CA ILE A 264 -14.67 3.55 15.86
C ILE A 264 -15.38 4.70 15.17
N THR A 265 -15.04 5.94 15.54
CA THR A 265 -15.59 7.17 14.94
C THR A 265 -14.50 7.94 14.21
N PHE A 266 -14.87 8.67 13.15
CA PHE A 266 -13.97 9.44 12.30
C PHE A 266 -14.41 10.90 12.23
N GLU A 267 -13.51 11.82 12.57
CA GLU A 267 -13.75 13.27 12.45
C GLU A 267 -13.31 13.75 11.06
N ASN A 268 -14.26 13.82 10.13
CA ASN A 268 -14.02 14.33 8.77
C ASN A 268 -14.10 15.86 8.75
N LEU A 269 -13.10 16.54 8.19
CA LEU A 269 -13.09 17.99 8.03
C LEU A 269 -12.93 18.37 6.57
N TYR A 270 -13.85 19.19 6.05
CA TYR A 270 -13.73 19.79 4.71
C TYR A 270 -12.65 20.89 4.73
N THR A 271 -11.72 20.84 3.78
CA THR A 271 -10.56 21.75 3.72
C THR A 271 -10.51 22.65 2.49
N GLY A 272 -11.49 22.54 1.58
CA GLY A 272 -11.62 23.44 0.42
C GLY A 272 -11.07 22.90 -0.90
N ILE A 273 -10.92 23.81 -1.86
CA ILE A 273 -10.60 23.55 -3.28
C ILE A 273 -9.08 23.39 -3.43
N SER A 274 -8.60 22.15 -3.47
CA SER A 274 -7.26 21.79 -3.96
C SER A 274 -7.37 20.65 -4.94
N ASP A 275 -6.25 20.24 -5.55
CA ASP A 275 -6.20 19.03 -6.39
C ASP A 275 -6.24 17.72 -5.57
N ASP A 276 -6.40 17.79 -4.25
CA ASP A 276 -6.45 16.64 -3.33
C ASP A 276 -7.89 16.27 -2.93
N ASP A 277 -8.05 15.18 -2.19
CA ASP A 277 -9.35 14.87 -1.56
C ASP A 277 -9.86 16.08 -0.75
N PRO A 278 -11.10 16.54 -0.94
CA PRO A 278 -11.60 17.74 -0.27
C PRO A 278 -11.70 17.62 1.25
N TYR A 279 -11.68 16.39 1.78
CA TYR A 279 -11.77 16.11 3.21
C TYR A 279 -10.46 15.56 3.75
N ILE A 280 -10.22 15.82 5.03
CA ILE A 280 -9.18 15.17 5.84
C ILE A 280 -9.82 14.40 7.00
N ILE A 281 -9.10 13.40 7.50
CA ILE A 281 -9.41 12.74 8.78
C ILE A 281 -8.64 13.45 9.88
N LYS A 282 -9.31 14.30 10.66
CA LYS A 282 -8.65 15.03 11.75
C LYS A 282 -8.34 14.13 12.93
N SER A 283 -9.24 13.20 13.24
CA SER A 283 -9.02 12.20 14.28
C SER A 283 -9.87 10.95 14.06
N LEU A 284 -9.47 9.86 14.71
CA LEU A 284 -10.29 8.66 14.86
C LEU A 284 -10.24 8.16 16.30
N SER A 285 -11.39 7.75 16.83
CA SER A 285 -11.56 7.42 18.25
C SER A 285 -12.23 6.07 18.42
N LEU A 286 -11.65 5.20 19.24
CA LEU A 286 -12.24 3.95 19.71
C LEU A 286 -13.03 4.24 21.00
N LEU A 287 -14.30 3.86 20.98
CA LEU A 287 -15.25 4.07 22.06
C LEU A 287 -15.88 2.71 22.42
N ASP A 288 -16.17 2.50 23.70
CA ASP A 288 -17.03 1.40 24.12
C ASP A 288 -18.50 1.64 23.74
N MET A 289 -19.38 0.71 24.12
CA MET A 289 -20.83 0.81 23.86
C MET A 289 -21.49 2.01 24.56
N SER A 290 -20.91 2.44 25.67
CA SER A 290 -21.39 3.56 26.52
C SER A 290 -20.77 4.89 26.12
N SER A 291 -19.99 4.92 25.03
CA SER A 291 -19.32 6.10 24.49
C SER A 291 -18.17 6.64 25.35
N HIS A 292 -17.62 5.84 26.26
CA HIS A 292 -16.37 6.17 26.93
C HIS A 292 -15.20 6.02 25.95
N LEU A 293 -14.26 6.96 26.00
CA LEU A 293 -13.09 6.95 25.13
C LEU A 293 -12.09 5.90 25.59
N ILE A 294 -11.74 4.97 24.69
CA ILE A 294 -10.72 3.95 24.93
C ILE A 294 -9.37 4.41 24.37
N ALA A 295 -9.34 4.89 23.13
CA ALA A 295 -8.13 5.39 22.48
C ALA A 295 -8.48 6.38 21.37
N LYS A 296 -7.59 7.33 21.10
CA LYS A 296 -7.75 8.29 20.00
C LYS A 296 -6.44 8.49 19.25
N TYR A 297 -6.49 8.61 17.93
CA TYR A 297 -5.39 9.18 17.17
C TYR A 297 -5.81 10.51 16.56
N ARG A 298 -4.92 11.51 16.67
CA ARG A 298 -5.00 12.79 15.96
C ARG A 298 -4.00 12.79 14.80
N LEU A 299 -4.42 13.33 13.66
CA LEU A 299 -3.60 13.46 12.46
C LEU A 299 -3.39 14.94 12.17
N ASP A 300 -2.14 15.33 11.93
CA ASP A 300 -1.76 16.70 11.58
C ASP A 300 -1.23 16.77 10.15
N TYR A 301 -1.57 17.84 9.44
CA TYR A 301 -1.36 17.97 8.01
C TYR A 301 -0.57 19.23 7.65
N GLY A 302 0.09 19.17 6.49
CA GLY A 302 0.76 20.30 5.87
C GLY A 302 0.62 20.22 4.35
N SER A 303 1.45 21.01 3.67
CA SER A 303 1.57 20.98 2.21
C SER A 303 3.00 20.66 1.83
N PHE A 304 3.17 19.86 0.79
CA PHE A 304 4.48 19.60 0.21
C PHE A 304 5.04 20.87 -0.44
N TYR A 305 6.30 21.18 -0.14
CA TYR A 305 7.01 22.31 -0.71
C TYR A 305 8.46 21.92 -1.02
N SER A 306 8.90 22.17 -2.25
CA SER A 306 10.32 22.07 -2.62
C SER A 306 10.84 23.45 -3.03
N SER A 307 11.83 23.95 -2.31
CA SER A 307 12.56 25.17 -2.71
C SER A 307 13.51 24.90 -3.89
N THR A 308 14.00 23.67 -4.00
CA THR A 308 14.93 23.25 -5.06
C THR A 308 14.22 23.10 -6.40
N TYR A 309 12.98 22.58 -6.39
CA TYR A 309 12.17 22.33 -7.57
C TYR A 309 10.77 22.93 -7.41
N PRO A 310 10.60 24.28 -7.40
CA PRO A 310 9.33 24.93 -7.09
C PRO A 310 8.18 24.66 -8.07
N ASN A 311 8.49 24.16 -9.29
CA ASN A 311 7.52 23.86 -10.34
C ASN A 311 7.19 22.35 -10.46
N ASN A 312 7.49 21.55 -9.42
CA ASN A 312 7.21 20.11 -9.44
C ASN A 312 5.70 19.83 -9.34
N VAL A 313 5.27 18.64 -9.79
CA VAL A 313 3.86 18.23 -9.86
C VAL A 313 3.18 17.98 -8.51
N ASN A 314 3.97 17.84 -7.44
CA ASN A 314 3.48 17.62 -6.09
C ASN A 314 3.45 18.90 -5.25
N GLN A 315 3.90 20.02 -5.79
CA GLN A 315 3.94 21.32 -5.11
C GLN A 315 2.55 21.70 -4.58
N GLY A 316 2.45 21.97 -3.28
CA GLY A 316 1.20 22.37 -2.62
C GLY A 316 0.29 21.22 -2.20
N LYS A 317 0.51 19.98 -2.66
CA LYS A 317 -0.32 18.82 -2.28
C LYS A 317 -0.21 18.52 -0.79
N ARG A 318 -1.31 18.05 -0.21
CA ARG A 318 -1.43 17.72 1.22
C ARG A 318 -0.45 16.61 1.62
N THR A 319 0.22 16.80 2.74
CA THR A 319 1.08 15.80 3.38
C THR A 319 0.63 15.52 4.81
N LEU A 320 0.80 14.29 5.28
CA LEU A 320 0.64 13.93 6.69
C LEU A 320 1.92 14.27 7.43
N LEU A 321 1.88 15.16 8.41
CA LEU A 321 3.05 15.61 9.17
C LEU A 321 3.27 14.77 10.42
N SER A 322 2.19 14.41 11.12
CA SER A 322 2.27 13.57 12.30
C SER A 322 1.00 12.77 12.57
N ILE A 323 1.18 11.67 13.29
CA ILE A 323 0.10 11.01 14.01
C ILE A 323 0.43 10.97 15.50
N GLN A 324 -0.59 11.14 16.31
CA GLN A 324 -0.47 11.25 17.77
C GLN A 324 -1.52 10.38 18.42
N LYS A 325 -1.08 9.35 19.15
CA LYS A 325 -1.94 8.50 19.97
C LYS A 325 -2.16 9.17 21.32
N LEU A 326 -3.43 9.31 21.70
CA LEU A 326 -3.89 9.87 22.95
C LEU A 326 -4.53 8.78 23.80
N ASP A 327 -4.31 8.86 25.11
CA ASP A 327 -4.95 7.99 26.10
C ASP A 327 -6.42 8.38 26.36
N ARG A 328 -7.12 7.68 27.27
CA ARG A 328 -8.53 7.98 27.59
C ARG A 328 -8.76 9.37 28.20
N ASN A 329 -7.71 9.95 28.79
CA ASN A 329 -7.71 11.31 29.33
C ASN A 329 -7.25 12.35 28.29
N GLN A 330 -7.05 11.92 27.04
CA GLN A 330 -6.54 12.71 25.92
C GLN A 330 -5.11 13.23 26.09
N ASN A 331 -4.32 12.61 26.98
CA ASN A 331 -2.89 12.89 27.07
C ASN A 331 -2.13 12.18 25.95
N LEU A 332 -1.12 12.84 25.38
CA LEU A 332 -0.26 12.25 24.37
C LEU A 332 0.58 11.11 24.97
N ILE A 333 0.48 9.92 24.37
CA ILE A 333 1.24 8.74 24.79
C ILE A 333 2.23 8.25 23.72
N GLU A 334 1.93 8.44 22.45
CA GLU A 334 2.82 8.07 21.33
C GLU A 334 2.69 9.09 20.20
N GLY A 335 3.80 9.47 19.58
CA GLY A 335 3.82 10.35 18.42
C GLY A 335 4.75 9.84 17.33
N ARG A 336 4.35 10.01 16.08
CA ARG A 336 5.20 9.81 14.90
C ARG A 336 5.18 11.05 14.04
N GLN A 337 6.30 11.34 13.40
CA GLN A 337 6.43 12.47 12.49
C GLN A 337 6.93 12.00 11.13
N PHE A 338 6.48 12.65 10.07
CA PHE A 338 6.82 12.31 8.69
C PHE A 338 7.38 13.51 7.95
N THR A 339 8.39 13.26 7.13
CA THR A 339 8.94 14.26 6.21
C THR A 339 9.06 13.64 4.82
N TYR A 340 8.99 14.49 3.79
CA TYR A 340 8.89 14.08 2.40
C TYR A 340 10.09 14.63 1.61
N ASP A 341 10.44 13.94 0.53
CA ASP A 341 11.61 14.25 -0.29
C ASP A 341 11.38 15.54 -1.10
N GLY A 342 12.00 16.63 -0.65
CA GLY A 342 11.99 17.92 -1.34
C GLY A 342 13.19 18.16 -2.26
N THR A 343 14.16 17.24 -2.28
CA THR A 343 15.46 17.42 -2.99
C THR A 343 15.67 16.42 -4.12
N GLY A 344 14.83 15.38 -4.20
CA GLY A 344 14.94 14.32 -5.19
C GLY A 344 15.89 13.20 -4.75
N SER A 345 15.92 12.16 -5.58
CA SER A 345 16.66 10.92 -5.32
C SER A 345 18.15 11.18 -5.03
N GLU A 346 18.66 10.46 -4.03
CA GLU A 346 20.10 10.44 -3.72
C GLU A 346 20.91 9.66 -4.76
N THR A 347 20.26 8.89 -5.64
CA THR A 347 20.90 8.11 -6.70
C THR A 347 21.51 9.03 -7.74
N ASN A 348 22.77 8.78 -8.09
CA ASN A 348 23.42 9.47 -9.18
C ASN A 348 23.09 8.80 -10.53
N TYR A 349 22.29 9.46 -11.37
CA TYR A 349 21.87 8.96 -12.68
C TYR A 349 22.74 9.43 -13.85
N GLY A 350 23.71 10.31 -13.60
CA GLY A 350 24.48 10.95 -14.66
C GLY A 350 25.97 11.08 -14.34
N ALA A 351 26.70 11.60 -15.31
CA ALA A 351 28.14 11.76 -15.25
C ALA A 351 28.61 12.89 -14.31
N SER A 352 27.75 13.86 -13.98
CA SER A 352 28.07 14.93 -13.03
C SER A 352 27.62 14.54 -11.61
N PRO A 353 28.48 14.69 -10.59
CA PRO A 353 28.09 14.52 -9.20
C PRO A 353 27.19 15.67 -8.67
N ASN A 354 27.03 16.77 -9.42
CA ASN A 354 26.15 17.87 -9.06
C ASN A 354 24.69 17.57 -9.47
N PRO A 355 23.75 17.41 -8.52
CA PRO A 355 22.33 17.15 -8.81
C PRO A 355 21.63 18.24 -9.65
N ASN A 356 22.15 19.47 -9.67
CA ASN A 356 21.56 20.55 -10.46
C ASN A 356 22.03 20.56 -11.93
N GLU A 357 22.81 19.56 -12.36
CA GLU A 357 23.52 19.52 -13.65
C GLU A 357 23.23 18.26 -14.47
N TYR A 358 21.99 17.75 -14.42
CA TYR A 358 21.56 16.75 -15.40
C TYR A 358 21.41 17.43 -16.77
N GLY A 359 22.36 17.18 -17.68
CA GLY A 359 22.39 17.83 -18.99
C GLY A 359 22.69 19.34 -18.90
N ASN A 360 23.95 19.70 -19.17
CA ASN A 360 24.36 21.06 -19.55
C ASN A 360 24.04 22.19 -18.53
N PHE A 361 25.00 22.50 -17.65
CA PHE A 361 24.97 23.69 -16.77
C PHE A 361 24.68 25.03 -17.50
N LEU A 362 24.91 25.08 -18.82
CA LEU A 362 24.69 26.28 -19.62
C LEU A 362 23.35 26.28 -20.36
N CYS A 363 22.69 25.13 -20.50
CA CYS A 363 21.46 24.99 -21.27
C CYS A 363 20.72 23.68 -20.96
N PRO A 364 19.92 23.64 -19.90
CA PRO A 364 19.14 22.46 -19.52
C PRO A 364 18.22 22.04 -20.67
N ASP A 365 18.20 20.75 -21.00
CA ASP A 365 17.23 20.20 -21.93
C ASP A 365 15.89 20.02 -21.21
N ASN A 366 14.99 21.00 -21.36
CA ASN A 366 13.66 20.98 -20.73
C ASN A 366 12.77 19.83 -21.26
N THR A 367 13.18 19.11 -22.31
CA THR A 367 12.43 17.96 -22.86
C THR A 367 12.73 16.65 -22.14
N LYS A 368 13.82 16.57 -21.35
CA LYS A 368 14.19 15.40 -20.54
C LYS A 368 14.39 15.82 -19.08
N ALA A 369 13.43 15.48 -18.22
CA ALA A 369 13.52 15.77 -16.79
C ALA A 369 14.60 14.93 -16.09
N ASP A 370 15.32 15.53 -15.15
CA ASP A 370 16.28 14.80 -14.29
C ASP A 370 15.55 13.69 -13.52
N PRO A 371 15.96 12.40 -13.65
CA PRO A 371 15.34 11.30 -12.93
C PRO A 371 15.33 11.46 -11.40
N LYS A 372 16.20 12.31 -10.82
CA LYS A 372 16.13 12.65 -9.39
C LYS A 372 14.80 13.26 -9.01
N THR A 373 14.16 13.99 -9.92
CA THR A 373 12.88 14.67 -9.67
C THR A 373 11.70 13.69 -9.58
N TYR A 374 11.88 12.43 -9.99
CA TYR A 374 10.79 11.44 -10.02
C TYR A 374 10.38 10.95 -8.63
N THR A 375 11.21 11.22 -7.61
CA THR A 375 10.95 10.86 -6.21
C THR A 375 10.41 12.01 -5.37
N LEU A 376 10.27 13.21 -5.94
CA LEU A 376 9.82 14.39 -5.21
C LEU A 376 8.43 14.18 -4.61
N GLY A 377 8.28 14.47 -3.32
CA GLY A 377 7.05 14.26 -2.57
C GLY A 377 6.88 12.86 -2.00
N LEU A 378 7.82 11.92 -2.23
CA LEU A 378 7.80 10.62 -1.56
C LEU A 378 8.16 10.75 -0.07
N LEU A 379 7.64 9.86 0.78
CA LEU A 379 8.05 9.75 2.18
C LEU A 379 9.57 9.55 2.27
N LYS A 380 10.24 10.43 3.02
CA LYS A 380 11.70 10.44 3.20
C LYS A 380 12.11 9.93 4.57
N LYS A 381 11.43 10.36 5.63
CA LYS A 381 11.76 9.97 7.00
C LYS A 381 10.52 9.85 7.86
N MET A 382 10.52 8.83 8.73
CA MET A 382 9.54 8.60 9.78
C MET A 382 10.24 8.58 11.14
N THR A 383 9.95 9.54 12.01
CA THR A 383 10.37 9.53 13.41
C THR A 383 9.46 8.60 14.21
N LEU A 384 10.05 7.69 14.98
CA LEU A 384 9.38 6.67 15.76
C LEU A 384 9.07 7.17 17.19
N PRO A 385 8.11 6.55 17.90
CA PRO A 385 7.70 6.97 19.25
C PRO A 385 8.83 6.99 20.28
N GLU A 386 9.78 6.08 20.14
CA GLU A 386 10.98 5.95 20.97
C GLU A 386 12.05 7.01 20.68
N GLY A 387 11.85 7.87 19.66
CA GLY A 387 12.74 8.97 19.28
C GLY A 387 13.71 8.66 18.14
N GLY A 388 14.04 7.38 17.90
CA GLY A 388 14.76 6.93 16.71
C GLY A 388 13.97 7.20 15.42
N TYR A 389 14.55 6.93 14.25
CA TYR A 389 13.86 7.19 12.98
C TYR A 389 14.26 6.26 11.84
N VAL A 390 13.36 6.14 10.86
CA VAL A 390 13.57 5.39 9.62
C VAL A 390 13.69 6.36 8.46
N VAL A 391 14.69 6.19 7.60
CA VAL A 391 14.87 6.92 6.34
C VAL A 391 14.59 5.99 5.18
N TYR A 392 13.72 6.42 4.27
CA TYR A 392 13.36 5.73 3.05
C TYR A 392 13.94 6.51 1.87
N ASN A 393 14.91 5.88 1.19
CA ASN A 393 15.57 6.47 0.03
C ASN A 393 15.02 5.79 -1.23
N PHE A 394 14.07 6.45 -1.88
CA PHE A 394 13.53 6.02 -3.15
C PHE A 394 14.40 6.48 -4.33
N GLU A 395 14.29 5.76 -5.43
CA GLU A 395 14.94 6.07 -6.69
C GLU A 395 13.98 5.81 -7.87
N ALA A 396 14.20 6.49 -9.00
CA ALA A 396 13.51 6.24 -10.26
C ALA A 396 13.57 4.76 -10.66
N ASN A 397 12.47 4.25 -11.17
CA ASN A 397 12.45 2.93 -11.79
C ASN A 397 13.33 2.92 -13.05
N GLU A 398 14.05 1.82 -13.23
CA GLU A 398 14.84 1.56 -14.43
C GLU A 398 14.29 0.37 -15.21
N VAL A 399 14.39 0.43 -16.54
CA VAL A 399 14.12 -0.70 -17.43
C VAL A 399 15.26 -0.94 -18.41
N TYR A 400 15.33 -2.16 -18.93
CA TYR A 400 16.39 -2.56 -19.85
C TYR A 400 16.30 -1.80 -21.19
N GLU A 401 17.37 -1.09 -21.55
CA GLU A 401 17.59 -0.51 -22.88
C GLU A 401 18.98 -0.93 -23.35
N ASN A 402 19.08 -1.57 -24.52
CA ASN A 402 20.37 -2.05 -25.02
C ASN A 402 21.23 -0.87 -25.51
N LYS A 403 22.32 -0.62 -24.78
CA LYS A 403 23.32 0.42 -25.03
C LYS A 403 24.69 -0.16 -25.36
N SER A 404 24.82 -1.49 -25.49
CA SER A 404 26.09 -2.19 -25.73
C SER A 404 26.82 -1.72 -27.00
N ASN A 405 26.07 -1.36 -28.04
CA ASN A 405 26.61 -0.88 -29.32
C ASN A 405 26.41 0.63 -29.53
N LEU A 406 25.95 1.37 -28.51
CA LEU A 406 25.68 2.79 -28.63
C LEU A 406 26.98 3.56 -28.81
N GLN A 407 27.12 4.24 -29.94
CA GLN A 407 28.23 5.16 -30.21
C GLN A 407 27.74 6.59 -30.02
N LEU A 408 28.35 7.30 -29.08
CA LEU A 408 28.03 8.70 -28.80
C LEU A 408 29.06 9.59 -29.49
N ASP A 409 28.61 10.49 -30.35
CA ASP A 409 29.44 11.56 -30.89
C ASP A 409 29.47 12.77 -29.94
N THR A 410 30.51 13.59 -30.06
CA THR A 410 30.67 14.84 -29.29
C THR A 410 30.16 16.07 -30.05
N ASN A 411 29.41 15.88 -31.15
CA ASN A 411 28.84 16.96 -31.95
C ASN A 411 27.42 17.32 -31.47
N GLN A 412 26.74 16.44 -30.73
CA GLN A 412 25.43 16.69 -30.15
C GLN A 412 25.28 16.04 -28.77
N LEU A 413 24.56 16.71 -27.87
CA LEU A 413 24.17 16.17 -26.58
C LEU A 413 22.84 15.41 -26.78
N LYS A 414 22.91 14.07 -26.83
CA LYS A 414 21.78 13.17 -27.13
C LYS A 414 21.25 12.45 -25.90
N ASP A 415 22.14 12.03 -25.00
CA ASP A 415 21.79 11.30 -23.77
C ASP A 415 22.44 11.98 -22.55
N PRO A 416 21.69 12.76 -21.74
CA PRO A 416 22.22 13.42 -20.54
C PRO A 416 22.62 12.47 -19.40
N ALA A 417 22.22 11.19 -19.45
CA ALA A 417 22.72 10.18 -18.51
C ALA A 417 24.17 9.76 -18.83
N LEU A 418 24.57 9.87 -20.10
CA LEU A 418 25.87 9.38 -20.61
C LEU A 418 26.79 10.49 -21.11
N GLN A 419 26.27 11.68 -21.38
CA GLN A 419 27.02 12.82 -21.89
C GLN A 419 26.86 14.03 -20.97
N TYR A 420 27.93 14.79 -20.80
CA TYR A 420 27.95 16.01 -19.99
C TYR A 420 28.85 17.06 -20.61
N LEU A 421 28.70 18.31 -20.18
CA LEU A 421 29.62 19.38 -20.58
C LEU A 421 30.77 19.47 -19.59
N ASN A 422 32.00 19.51 -20.11
CA ASN A 422 33.20 19.75 -19.31
C ASN A 422 33.98 20.95 -19.86
N ILE A 423 34.64 21.71 -18.99
CA ILE A 423 35.51 22.81 -19.41
C ILE A 423 36.71 22.20 -20.14
N ALA A 424 36.74 22.38 -21.45
CA ALA A 424 37.86 21.97 -22.29
C ALA A 424 39.03 22.96 -22.16
N ASN A 425 38.74 24.25 -22.05
CA ASN A 425 39.73 25.28 -21.72
C ASN A 425 39.07 26.56 -21.20
N THR A 426 39.86 27.39 -20.51
CA THR A 426 39.48 28.74 -20.08
C THR A 426 40.48 29.74 -20.63
N VAL A 427 39.98 30.79 -21.26
CA VAL A 427 40.77 31.90 -21.78
C VAL A 427 40.50 33.13 -20.92
N ASN A 428 41.50 33.58 -20.17
CA ASN A 428 41.42 34.83 -19.41
C ASN A 428 41.73 36.00 -20.36
N TYR A 429 40.82 36.97 -20.46
CA TYR A 429 41.01 38.15 -21.30
C TYR A 429 41.08 39.44 -20.46
N ASN A 430 41.86 40.39 -20.96
CA ASN A 430 41.95 41.74 -20.45
C ASN A 430 42.22 42.67 -21.64
N THR A 431 41.22 43.48 -21.99
CA THR A 431 41.26 44.36 -23.16
C THR A 431 42.32 45.46 -23.11
N ASN A 432 42.91 45.73 -21.93
CA ASN A 432 44.08 46.60 -21.79
C ASN A 432 45.39 45.90 -22.19
N SER A 433 45.42 44.57 -22.18
CA SER A 433 46.61 43.77 -22.50
C SER A 433 46.58 43.22 -23.93
N SER A 434 45.48 42.56 -24.31
CA SER A 434 45.28 42.04 -25.66
C SER A 434 43.79 42.03 -25.99
N ARG A 435 43.48 42.04 -27.29
CA ARG A 435 42.11 41.85 -27.80
C ARG A 435 41.95 40.57 -28.62
N SER A 436 43.02 39.79 -28.76
CA SER A 436 43.05 38.55 -29.52
C SER A 436 43.62 37.45 -28.65
N TYR A 437 42.84 36.40 -28.45
CA TYR A 437 43.23 35.25 -27.61
C TYR A 437 43.00 33.96 -28.38
N THR A 438 44.04 33.14 -28.51
CA THR A 438 43.98 31.90 -29.27
C THR A 438 43.76 30.68 -28.38
N PHE A 439 43.06 29.68 -28.91
CA PHE A 439 42.99 28.36 -28.32
C PHE A 439 43.03 27.28 -29.40
N GLN A 440 43.43 26.07 -29.01
CA GLN A 440 43.50 24.91 -29.90
C GLN A 440 42.29 24.01 -29.69
N VAL A 441 41.76 23.51 -30.80
CA VAL A 441 40.79 22.42 -30.84
C VAL A 441 41.52 21.19 -31.39
N SER A 442 41.63 20.14 -30.58
CA SER A 442 42.36 18.92 -30.92
C SER A 442 41.53 17.93 -31.75
N THR A 443 40.23 17.87 -31.52
CA THR A 443 39.29 16.95 -32.18
C THR A 443 38.03 17.70 -32.62
N SER A 444 37.35 17.20 -33.67
CA SER A 444 36.07 17.79 -34.07
C SER A 444 35.04 17.54 -32.99
N GLN A 445 34.50 18.61 -32.39
CA GLN A 445 33.45 18.51 -31.38
C GLN A 445 32.63 19.80 -31.29
N LYS A 446 31.45 19.70 -30.67
CA LYS A 446 30.65 20.86 -30.31
C LYS A 446 31.18 21.51 -29.04
N PHE A 447 31.38 22.82 -29.10
CA PHE A 447 31.73 23.65 -27.96
C PHE A 447 30.61 24.61 -27.61
N PHE A 448 30.30 24.73 -26.32
CA PHE A 448 29.47 25.77 -25.75
C PHE A 448 30.38 26.80 -25.11
N ILE A 449 30.31 28.03 -25.60
CA ILE A 449 31.21 29.12 -25.21
C ILE A 449 30.43 30.08 -24.34
N LYS A 450 30.86 30.22 -23.08
CA LYS A 450 30.31 31.18 -22.13
C LYS A 450 31.27 32.34 -21.95
N LEU A 451 30.77 33.55 -22.18
CA LEU A 451 31.50 34.78 -21.82
C LEU A 451 31.15 35.18 -20.39
N LEU A 452 32.16 35.30 -19.54
CA LEU A 452 32.09 35.84 -18.19
C LEU A 452 32.83 37.17 -18.17
N ILE A 453 32.16 38.22 -17.71
CA ILE A 453 32.73 39.54 -17.56
C ILE A 453 32.96 39.73 -16.06
N ASP A 454 34.22 39.86 -15.66
CA ASP A 454 34.58 40.09 -14.25
C ASP A 454 34.55 41.61 -13.97
N GLU A 455 35.02 42.45 -14.91
CA GLU A 455 34.98 43.91 -14.81
C GLU A 455 34.77 44.57 -16.18
N VAL A 456 34.00 45.66 -16.25
CA VAL A 456 33.86 46.52 -17.43
C VAL A 456 34.65 47.80 -17.20
N TYR A 457 35.59 48.13 -18.09
CA TYR A 457 36.37 49.36 -17.96
C TYR A 457 35.59 50.54 -18.55
N GLU A 458 35.51 51.63 -17.79
CA GLU A 458 34.89 52.87 -18.25
C GLU A 458 35.90 53.71 -19.03
N ILE A 459 35.51 54.19 -20.22
CA ILE A 459 36.25 55.24 -20.90
C ILE A 459 35.69 56.58 -20.42
N VAL A 460 36.47 57.30 -19.64
CA VAL A 460 36.11 58.63 -19.12
C VAL A 460 36.08 59.64 -20.28
N ASN A 461 34.94 60.32 -20.46
CA ASN A 461 34.73 61.30 -21.52
C ASN A 461 33.97 62.52 -20.97
N ILE A 462 34.36 63.72 -21.41
CA ILE A 462 33.78 65.02 -21.00
C ILE A 462 32.28 65.17 -21.31
N HIS A 463 31.71 64.30 -22.16
CA HIS A 463 30.28 64.26 -22.49
C HIS A 463 29.53 63.07 -21.85
N GLY A 464 30.16 62.36 -20.91
CA GLY A 464 29.63 61.18 -20.22
C GLY A 464 30.44 59.92 -20.52
N ASN A 465 30.65 59.09 -19.50
CA ASN A 465 31.48 57.88 -19.60
C ASN A 465 30.88 56.89 -20.63
N ILE A 466 31.75 56.31 -21.47
CA ILE A 466 31.35 55.28 -22.43
C ILE A 466 31.56 53.91 -21.79
N ILE A 467 30.46 53.18 -21.58
CA ILE A 467 30.44 51.81 -21.04
C ILE A 467 30.13 50.86 -22.20
N LEU A 468 31.13 50.11 -22.65
CA LEU A 468 30.98 49.10 -23.70
C LEU A 468 31.35 47.73 -23.12
N PRO A 469 30.38 46.91 -22.69
CA PRO A 469 30.67 45.61 -22.10
C PRO A 469 31.41 44.72 -23.11
N PRO A 470 32.37 43.90 -22.66
CA PRO A 470 33.07 42.98 -23.53
C PRO A 470 32.12 42.06 -24.32
N THR A 471 32.41 41.86 -25.60
CA THR A 471 31.79 40.84 -26.46
C THR A 471 32.87 40.15 -27.28
N TYR A 472 32.59 38.99 -27.89
CA TYR A 472 33.58 38.28 -28.69
C TYR A 472 33.05 37.91 -30.09
N LYS A 473 33.99 37.87 -31.04
CA LYS A 473 33.86 37.13 -32.30
C LYS A 473 34.82 35.95 -32.28
N LEU A 474 34.42 34.82 -32.85
CA LEU A 474 35.27 33.65 -33.00
C LEU A 474 35.78 33.61 -34.44
N LEU A 475 37.10 33.58 -34.63
CA LEU A 475 37.72 33.50 -35.95
C LEU A 475 38.44 32.15 -36.12
N ASN A 476 38.39 31.57 -37.31
CA ASN A 476 39.19 30.39 -37.66
C ASN A 476 40.66 30.78 -37.99
N SER A 477 41.50 29.79 -38.31
CA SER A 477 42.93 29.98 -38.60
C SER A 477 43.22 30.89 -39.81
N ILE A 478 42.25 31.08 -40.70
CA ILE A 478 42.35 31.93 -41.89
C ILE A 478 41.73 33.32 -41.68
N GLY A 479 41.24 33.62 -40.47
CA GLY A 479 40.66 34.91 -40.08
C GLY A 479 39.18 35.07 -40.40
N ASN A 480 38.50 34.05 -40.92
CA ASN A 480 37.07 34.09 -41.19
C ASN A 480 36.27 33.92 -39.89
N GLU A 481 35.20 34.71 -39.75
CA GLU A 481 34.30 34.63 -38.60
C GLU A 481 33.50 33.32 -38.63
N VAL A 482 33.61 32.54 -37.56
CA VAL A 482 32.80 31.35 -37.33
C VAL A 482 31.50 31.80 -36.67
N THR A 483 30.38 31.59 -37.37
CA THR A 483 29.07 31.95 -36.83
C THR A 483 28.66 30.94 -35.78
N GLY A 484 28.42 31.41 -34.56
CA GLY A 484 27.86 30.62 -33.47
C GLY A 484 26.35 30.76 -33.43
N THR A 485 25.66 29.69 -33.08
CA THR A 485 24.21 29.75 -32.85
C THR A 485 23.96 30.12 -31.40
N ALA A 486 23.11 31.13 -31.19
CA ALA A 486 22.66 31.50 -29.85
C ALA A 486 21.82 30.35 -29.27
N ASN A 487 22.05 30.02 -28.01
CA ASN A 487 21.27 29.03 -27.32
C ASN A 487 20.12 29.73 -26.58
N GLY A 488 18.87 29.33 -26.81
CA GLY A 488 17.67 30.04 -26.31
C GLY A 488 17.51 30.10 -24.77
N CYS A 489 18.48 29.58 -24.03
CA CYS A 489 18.52 29.48 -22.56
C CYS A 489 19.42 30.53 -21.89
N SER A 490 20.34 31.19 -22.61
CA SER A 490 21.23 32.23 -22.05
C SER A 490 21.80 33.13 -23.15
N GLU A 491 21.64 34.45 -23.01
CA GLU A 491 22.11 35.44 -23.99
C GLU A 491 23.64 35.45 -24.18
N ASN A 492 24.39 34.93 -23.20
CA ASN A 492 25.86 34.92 -23.18
C ASN A 492 26.48 33.56 -23.53
N VAL A 493 25.68 32.62 -24.04
CA VAL A 493 26.14 31.29 -24.46
C VAL A 493 25.85 31.07 -25.93
N LYS A 494 26.90 30.77 -26.71
CA LYS A 494 26.79 30.33 -28.10
C LYS A 494 27.42 28.96 -28.27
N TYR A 495 26.86 28.14 -29.13
CA TYR A 495 27.47 26.86 -29.49
C TYR A 495 28.03 26.86 -30.91
N TYR A 496 29.09 26.08 -31.08
CA TYR A 496 29.86 25.99 -32.32
C TYR A 496 30.24 24.53 -32.57
N ASN A 497 30.14 24.06 -33.82
CA ASN A 497 30.77 22.81 -34.24
C ASN A 497 32.17 23.18 -34.76
N LEU A 498 33.21 22.85 -34.01
CA LEU A 498 34.59 23.23 -34.35
C LEU A 498 35.36 21.99 -34.80
N ALA A 499 35.97 22.06 -35.99
CA ALA A 499 36.94 21.06 -36.46
C ALA A 499 38.32 21.30 -35.82
N PRO A 500 39.25 20.32 -35.85
CA PRO A 500 40.60 20.51 -35.33
C PRO A 500 41.30 21.72 -35.96
N GLY A 501 41.91 22.56 -35.12
CA GLY A 501 42.58 23.77 -35.58
C GLY A 501 42.69 24.86 -34.52
N THR A 502 43.34 25.95 -34.91
CA THR A 502 43.51 27.13 -34.06
C THR A 502 42.37 28.11 -34.29
N TYR A 503 41.76 28.57 -33.21
CA TYR A 503 40.72 29.59 -33.24
C TYR A 503 41.11 30.79 -32.38
N THR A 504 40.64 31.96 -32.77
CA THR A 504 40.94 33.23 -32.09
C THR A 504 39.66 33.88 -31.61
N PHE A 505 39.55 34.14 -30.30
CA PHE A 505 38.59 35.09 -29.77
C PHE A 505 39.08 36.51 -30.00
N LYS A 506 38.32 37.28 -30.77
CA LYS A 506 38.53 38.72 -30.94
C LYS A 506 37.53 39.48 -30.07
N ILE A 507 38.04 40.15 -29.03
CA ILE A 507 37.23 40.84 -28.02
C ILE A 507 36.97 42.30 -28.43
N SER A 508 35.70 42.68 -28.42
CA SER A 508 35.23 44.07 -28.57
C SER A 508 34.69 44.57 -27.23
N GLY A 509 34.54 45.89 -27.04
CA GLY A 509 34.23 46.48 -25.73
C GLY A 509 35.47 46.61 -24.82
N ASN A 510 35.28 47.00 -23.55
CA ASN A 510 36.36 47.24 -22.60
C ASN A 510 36.07 46.58 -21.26
N GLY A 511 37.06 45.86 -20.72
CA GLY A 511 36.93 45.05 -19.52
C GLY A 511 37.91 43.89 -19.47
N ASN A 512 37.76 43.08 -18.44
CA ASN A 512 38.43 41.79 -18.27
C ASN A 512 37.42 40.71 -17.90
N GLY A 513 37.86 39.47 -18.02
CA GLY A 513 37.07 38.33 -17.62
C GLY A 513 37.59 37.03 -18.18
N ARG A 514 36.67 36.09 -18.36
CA ARG A 514 36.98 34.71 -18.76
C ARG A 514 36.06 34.26 -19.87
N ILE A 515 36.61 33.56 -20.85
CA ILE A 515 35.84 32.79 -21.83
C ILE A 515 36.05 31.32 -21.51
N GLN A 516 34.96 30.64 -21.14
CA GLN A 516 34.99 29.22 -20.84
C GLN A 516 34.43 28.44 -22.02
N ASN A 517 35.23 27.50 -22.51
CA ASN A 517 34.90 26.63 -23.63
C ASN A 517 34.53 25.26 -23.10
N TYR A 518 33.25 24.91 -23.19
CA TYR A 518 32.74 23.64 -22.72
C TYR A 518 32.59 22.66 -23.89
N GLY A 519 33.29 21.54 -23.84
CA GLY A 519 33.13 20.44 -24.79
C GLY A 519 32.13 19.40 -24.29
N ILE A 520 31.48 18.69 -25.22
CA ILE A 520 30.70 17.50 -24.88
C ILE A 520 31.66 16.35 -24.56
N VAL A 521 31.51 15.75 -23.40
CA VAL A 521 32.27 14.58 -22.94
C VAL A 521 31.31 13.43 -22.71
N ASN A 522 31.68 12.24 -23.19
CA ASN A 522 30.94 11.00 -22.96
C ASN A 522 31.54 10.26 -21.75
N LEU A 523 30.70 9.55 -21.00
CA LEU A 523 31.17 8.52 -20.08
C LEU A 523 31.99 7.45 -20.83
N SER A 524 32.91 6.79 -20.13
CA SER A 524 33.65 5.67 -20.72
C SER A 524 32.71 4.50 -20.95
N ALA A 525 32.68 3.99 -22.19
CA ALA A 525 32.03 2.73 -22.52
C ALA A 525 32.74 1.54 -21.82
N PRO A 526 32.05 0.41 -21.54
CA PRO A 526 30.66 0.11 -21.91
C PRO A 526 29.62 0.80 -21.01
N TYR A 527 28.51 1.22 -21.61
CA TYR A 527 27.40 1.83 -20.88
C TYR A 527 26.50 0.77 -20.24
N LYS A 528 25.96 1.05 -19.05
CA LYS A 528 24.95 0.20 -18.42
C LYS A 528 23.70 0.14 -19.31
N ASN A 529 23.20 -1.06 -19.58
CA ASN A 529 21.97 -1.28 -20.36
C ASN A 529 20.73 -0.90 -19.53
N THR A 530 20.42 0.40 -19.49
CA THR A 530 19.33 0.93 -18.69
C THR A 530 18.83 2.29 -19.18
N THR A 531 17.56 2.57 -18.89
CA THR A 531 16.93 3.88 -18.99
C THR A 531 16.01 4.11 -17.80
N GLN A 532 15.95 5.34 -17.29
CA GLN A 532 15.09 5.72 -16.18
C GLN A 532 13.70 6.11 -16.67
N LEU A 533 12.66 5.64 -15.98
CA LEU A 533 11.26 5.94 -16.31
C LEU A 533 10.61 6.82 -15.25
N LYS A 534 9.81 7.79 -15.71
CA LYS A 534 8.94 8.62 -14.86
C LYS A 534 7.64 7.87 -14.52
N ILE A 535 7.76 6.66 -13.97
CA ILE A 535 6.63 5.77 -13.65
C ILE A 535 6.88 5.15 -12.28
N GLY A 536 6.19 5.65 -11.25
CA GLY A 536 6.42 5.24 -9.86
C GLY A 536 7.87 5.44 -9.41
N ALA A 537 8.25 4.73 -8.34
CA ALA A 537 9.61 4.68 -7.82
C ALA A 537 9.85 3.34 -7.14
N ARG A 538 11.12 2.95 -7.00
CA ARG A 538 11.56 1.78 -6.24
C ARG A 538 12.42 2.21 -5.05
N ILE A 539 12.49 1.37 -4.02
CA ILE A 539 13.34 1.63 -2.86
C ILE A 539 14.81 1.34 -3.16
N ALA A 540 15.69 2.33 -2.98
CA ALA A 540 17.14 2.13 -3.10
C ALA A 540 17.73 1.61 -1.78
N ASN A 541 17.33 2.20 -0.65
CA ASN A 541 17.69 1.73 0.68
C ASN A 541 16.73 2.21 1.78
N ILE A 542 16.70 1.46 2.87
CA ILE A 542 16.01 1.81 4.11
C ILE A 542 17.03 1.79 5.23
N LYS A 543 17.12 2.87 6.01
CA LYS A 543 18.04 2.99 7.14
C LYS A 543 17.29 3.30 8.43
N TYR A 544 17.59 2.57 9.49
CA TYR A 544 17.05 2.74 10.83
C TYR A 544 18.13 3.37 11.70
N TYR A 545 17.77 4.44 12.38
CA TYR A 545 18.63 5.23 13.23
C TYR A 545 18.13 5.21 14.66
N ASP A 546 19.06 5.15 15.61
CA ASP A 546 18.79 5.39 17.01
C ASP A 546 18.69 6.90 17.30
N THR A 547 18.31 7.25 18.52
CA THR A 547 18.16 8.60 19.05
C THR A 547 19.46 9.43 18.99
N ASP A 548 20.63 8.77 18.99
CA ASP A 548 21.95 9.40 18.86
C ASP A 548 22.42 9.56 17.40
N ASN A 549 21.56 9.24 16.42
CA ASN A 549 21.83 9.21 14.98
C ASN A 549 22.80 8.10 14.51
N THR A 550 23.07 7.08 15.32
CA THR A 550 23.78 5.89 14.87
C THR A 550 22.86 5.00 14.02
N VAL A 551 23.42 4.36 12.98
CA VAL A 551 22.66 3.43 12.14
C VAL A 551 22.54 2.10 12.86
N LYS A 552 21.32 1.72 13.26
CA LYS A 552 20.99 0.43 13.90
C LYS A 552 20.85 -0.70 12.89
N LYS A 553 20.31 -0.37 11.71
CA LYS A 553 20.03 -1.33 10.63
C LYS A 553 19.95 -0.58 9.30
N ALA A 554 20.44 -1.19 8.23
CA ALA A 554 20.32 -0.70 6.87
C ALA A 554 20.03 -1.85 5.93
N MET A 555 19.20 -1.60 4.93
CA MET A 555 18.90 -2.54 3.84
C MET A 555 19.06 -1.77 2.54
N SER A 556 19.89 -2.26 1.62
CA SER A 556 20.10 -1.65 0.30
C SER A 556 19.70 -2.62 -0.80
N TYR A 557 19.10 -2.10 -1.87
CA TYR A 557 18.52 -2.90 -2.94
C TYR A 557 19.23 -2.61 -4.26
N LYS A 558 19.51 -3.66 -5.03
CA LYS A 558 20.00 -3.58 -6.41
C LYS A 558 19.10 -4.40 -7.31
N TYR A 559 18.83 -3.87 -8.50
CA TYR A 559 17.85 -4.37 -9.45
C TYR A 559 18.49 -4.71 -10.80
N ASP A 560 19.74 -5.15 -10.73
CA ASP A 560 20.56 -5.51 -11.89
C ASP A 560 20.36 -6.98 -12.24
N LEU A 561 20.53 -7.32 -13.52
CA LEU A 561 20.65 -8.71 -13.95
C LEU A 561 21.87 -9.33 -13.26
N PHE A 562 21.75 -10.56 -12.76
CA PHE A 562 22.89 -11.22 -12.10
C PHE A 562 23.90 -11.80 -13.09
N ASP A 563 23.45 -12.16 -14.30
CA ASP A 563 24.29 -12.81 -15.32
C ASP A 563 24.76 -11.85 -16.43
N ASN A 564 24.31 -10.59 -16.44
CA ASN A 564 24.61 -9.64 -17.51
C ASN A 564 24.67 -8.19 -16.98
N SER A 565 25.29 -7.31 -17.76
CA SER A 565 25.28 -5.87 -17.53
C SER A 565 23.91 -5.27 -17.90
N GLY A 566 23.24 -4.66 -16.92
CA GLY A 566 21.96 -3.97 -17.12
C GLY A 566 20.99 -4.15 -15.97
N THR A 567 19.88 -3.41 -16.01
CA THR A 567 18.79 -3.63 -15.06
C THR A 567 17.95 -4.86 -15.44
N SER A 568 17.40 -5.54 -14.43
CA SER A 568 16.42 -6.64 -14.59
C SER A 568 14.99 -6.15 -14.78
N GLY A 569 14.78 -4.83 -14.84
CA GLY A 569 13.46 -4.20 -14.92
C GLY A 569 12.83 -4.24 -16.31
N LYS A 570 11.53 -4.51 -16.34
CA LYS A 570 10.68 -4.41 -17.54
C LYS A 570 9.36 -3.71 -17.22
N VAL A 571 8.81 -3.01 -18.21
CA VAL A 571 7.49 -2.37 -18.11
C VAL A 571 6.40 -3.40 -18.31
N PHE A 572 5.39 -3.36 -17.45
CA PHE A 572 4.16 -4.13 -17.57
C PHE A 572 2.98 -3.18 -17.54
N SER A 573 1.95 -3.48 -18.35
CA SER A 573 0.76 -2.65 -18.44
C SER A 573 -0.42 -3.33 -17.75
N GLY A 574 -1.22 -2.58 -17.02
CA GLY A 574 -2.48 -3.05 -16.46
C GLY A 574 -3.58 -3.19 -17.52
N GLU A 575 -4.81 -3.33 -17.04
CA GLU A 575 -5.99 -3.58 -17.85
C GLU A 575 -6.78 -2.30 -18.18
N VAL A 576 -6.38 -1.15 -17.62
CA VAL A 576 -6.94 0.18 -17.93
C VAL A 576 -6.12 0.81 -19.05
N CYS A 577 -6.73 1.11 -20.19
CA CYS A 577 -6.07 1.55 -21.42
C CYS A 577 -6.55 2.94 -21.86
N ASN A 578 -6.62 3.87 -20.90
CA ASN A 578 -7.03 5.25 -21.14
C ASN A 578 -5.81 6.14 -21.44
N GLU A 579 -5.80 6.85 -22.58
CA GLU A 579 -4.74 7.78 -22.96
C GLU A 579 -4.65 8.99 -22.01
N GLU A 580 -5.77 9.42 -21.38
CA GLU A 580 -5.79 10.49 -20.38
C GLU A 580 -5.07 10.10 -19.07
N LEU A 581 -4.95 8.80 -18.80
CA LEU A 581 -4.14 8.28 -17.69
C LEU A 581 -2.65 8.18 -18.05
N GLY A 582 -2.25 8.40 -19.30
CA GLY A 582 -0.85 8.33 -19.75
C GLY A 582 -0.11 7.10 -19.20
N ASN A 583 1.00 7.34 -18.49
CA ASN A 583 1.86 6.32 -17.90
C ASN A 583 1.31 5.67 -16.60
N LEU A 584 0.11 6.03 -16.12
CA LEU A 584 -0.44 5.59 -14.83
C LEU A 584 -0.89 4.12 -14.81
N ASN A 585 -1.00 3.49 -15.97
CA ASN A 585 -1.37 2.08 -16.12
C ASN A 585 -0.15 1.17 -16.29
N GLN A 586 1.05 1.69 -16.08
CA GLN A 586 2.29 0.93 -16.20
C GLN A 586 2.96 0.75 -14.84
N SER A 587 3.57 -0.41 -14.65
CA SER A 587 4.43 -0.73 -13.52
C SER A 587 5.73 -1.33 -14.01
N VAL A 588 6.75 -1.32 -13.16
CA VAL A 588 8.01 -1.98 -13.46
C VAL A 588 8.16 -3.19 -12.56
N LEU A 589 8.42 -4.36 -13.15
CA LEU A 589 8.79 -5.57 -12.41
C LEU A 589 10.24 -5.92 -12.68
N TYR A 590 10.90 -6.37 -11.63
CA TYR A 590 12.30 -6.78 -11.60
C TYR A 590 12.39 -8.30 -11.48
N SER A 591 13.03 -8.95 -12.46
CA SER A 591 13.27 -10.40 -12.42
C SER A 591 14.42 -10.76 -11.46
N ASN A 592 15.30 -9.82 -11.12
CA ASN A 592 16.39 -10.02 -10.18
C ASN A 592 16.47 -8.86 -9.18
N VAL A 593 16.55 -9.19 -7.89
CA VAL A 593 16.72 -8.22 -6.81
C VAL A 593 17.79 -8.72 -5.84
N LYS A 594 18.81 -7.91 -5.57
CA LYS A 594 19.81 -8.18 -4.52
C LYS A 594 19.56 -7.25 -3.35
N GLU A 595 19.31 -7.84 -2.18
CA GLU A 595 19.12 -7.15 -0.91
C GLU A 595 20.39 -7.30 -0.06
N ILE A 596 20.99 -6.18 0.33
CA ILE A 596 22.24 -6.12 1.07
C ILE A 596 21.92 -5.60 2.47
N TYR A 597 22.35 -6.33 3.48
CA TYR A 597 22.13 -5.97 4.88
C TYR A 597 23.35 -5.15 5.39
N GLY A 598 23.14 -4.09 6.17
CA GLY A 598 24.19 -3.37 6.90
C GLY A 598 23.74 -2.79 8.26
N GLY A 599 24.66 -2.20 9.04
CA GLY A 599 24.32 -1.44 10.26
C GLY A 599 24.87 -2.00 11.59
N SER A 600 25.53 -3.16 11.62
CA SER A 600 26.37 -3.58 12.75
C SER A 600 27.55 -4.46 12.29
N PRO A 601 28.65 -4.56 13.08
CA PRO A 601 29.86 -5.31 12.68
C PRO A 601 29.68 -6.83 12.59
N GLU A 602 28.66 -7.39 13.25
CA GLU A 602 28.44 -8.83 13.32
C GLU A 602 27.44 -9.27 12.25
N SER A 603 27.97 -9.70 11.10
CA SER A 603 27.32 -10.50 10.05
C SER A 603 26.14 -9.86 9.31
N GLN A 604 26.41 -9.22 8.17
CA GLN A 604 25.36 -8.81 7.24
C GLN A 604 25.84 -9.00 5.79
N GLY A 605 25.63 -10.21 5.25
CA GLY A 605 25.88 -10.53 3.85
C GLY A 605 24.77 -10.00 2.95
N TYR A 606 24.26 -10.81 2.02
CA TYR A 606 23.18 -10.39 1.12
C TYR A 606 22.28 -11.54 0.70
N SER A 607 21.11 -11.20 0.15
CA SER A 607 20.20 -12.14 -0.49
C SER A 607 20.00 -11.78 -1.96
N GLN A 608 19.97 -12.78 -2.83
CA GLN A 608 19.59 -12.66 -4.23
C GLN A 608 18.24 -13.33 -4.44
N TYR A 609 17.31 -12.60 -5.06
CA TYR A 609 15.97 -13.04 -5.34
C TYR A 609 15.74 -13.07 -6.85
N TYR A 610 15.13 -14.14 -7.34
CA TYR A 610 14.81 -14.37 -8.73
C TYR A 610 13.30 -14.51 -8.88
N PHE A 611 12.73 -13.75 -9.79
CA PHE A 611 11.29 -13.74 -10.05
C PHE A 611 11.01 -14.11 -11.50
N LYS A 612 9.99 -14.94 -11.70
CA LYS A 612 9.32 -15.05 -12.99
C LYS A 612 8.26 -13.95 -13.13
N THR A 613 8.16 -13.41 -14.31
CA THR A 613 7.27 -12.32 -14.72
C THR A 613 6.31 -12.84 -15.80
N PRO A 614 5.30 -12.05 -16.22
CA PRO A 614 4.40 -12.47 -17.31
C PRO A 614 5.11 -12.81 -18.63
N ASP A 615 6.31 -12.28 -18.86
CA ASP A 615 7.10 -12.59 -20.06
C ASP A 615 7.72 -14.00 -20.05
N ASP A 616 7.87 -14.60 -18.88
CA ASP A 616 8.43 -15.95 -18.73
C ASP A 616 7.40 -17.05 -19.06
N TYR A 617 6.15 -16.66 -19.29
CA TYR A 617 5.05 -17.54 -19.67
C TYR A 617 4.52 -17.14 -21.06
N THR A 618 4.92 -17.90 -22.08
CA THR A 618 4.54 -17.64 -23.47
C THR A 618 3.37 -18.53 -23.92
N SER A 619 2.63 -18.07 -24.92
CA SER A 619 1.55 -18.82 -25.56
C SER A 619 1.77 -18.85 -27.07
N THR A 620 1.31 -19.92 -27.72
CA THR A 620 1.25 -19.99 -29.19
C THR A 620 0.11 -19.15 -29.77
N ILE A 621 -0.84 -18.71 -28.94
CA ILE A 621 -1.92 -17.80 -29.34
C ILE A 621 -1.36 -16.37 -29.40
N ASN A 622 -1.48 -15.75 -30.57
CA ASN A 622 -1.07 -14.35 -30.76
C ASN A 622 -1.78 -13.41 -29.79
N PHE A 623 -1.05 -12.43 -29.25
CA PHE A 623 -1.55 -11.45 -28.28
C PHE A 623 -2.21 -12.10 -27.05
N TYR A 624 -1.68 -13.22 -26.56
CA TYR A 624 -2.15 -13.86 -25.33
C TYR A 624 -1.04 -13.92 -24.27
N LYS A 625 -1.37 -13.54 -23.03
CA LYS A 625 -0.49 -13.61 -21.86
C LYS A 625 -1.11 -14.56 -20.83
N PRO A 626 -0.69 -15.83 -20.77
CA PRO A 626 -1.23 -16.77 -19.79
C PRO A 626 -0.86 -16.37 -18.36
N TYR A 627 -1.73 -16.70 -17.41
CA TYR A 627 -1.50 -16.56 -15.96
C TYR A 627 -1.16 -15.12 -15.49
N TYR A 628 -1.68 -14.11 -16.18
CA TYR A 628 -1.28 -12.71 -15.97
C TYR A 628 -1.59 -12.21 -14.55
N ASN A 629 -2.75 -12.55 -14.00
CA ASN A 629 -3.16 -12.15 -12.65
C ASN A 629 -2.24 -12.69 -11.54
N VAL A 630 -1.58 -13.84 -11.77
CA VAL A 630 -0.65 -14.44 -10.79
C VAL A 630 0.77 -13.92 -10.99
N THR A 631 1.17 -13.65 -12.24
CA THR A 631 2.57 -13.34 -12.58
C THR A 631 2.87 -11.84 -12.63
N SER A 632 1.85 -10.99 -12.77
CA SER A 632 1.96 -9.51 -12.85
C SER A 632 2.46 -8.83 -11.56
N THR A 633 2.77 -9.60 -10.53
CA THR A 633 3.39 -9.14 -9.28
C THR A 633 4.81 -9.69 -9.10
N GLY A 634 5.31 -10.52 -10.02
CA GLY A 634 6.56 -11.27 -9.88
C GLY A 634 6.43 -12.48 -8.97
N LEU A 635 6.68 -13.67 -9.51
CA LEU A 635 6.60 -14.94 -8.80
C LEU A 635 8.00 -15.39 -8.34
N LEU A 636 8.26 -15.41 -7.04
CA LEU A 636 9.58 -15.73 -6.48
C LEU A 636 9.94 -17.20 -6.73
N THR A 637 10.88 -17.47 -7.63
CA THR A 637 11.30 -18.84 -7.98
C THR A 637 12.61 -19.26 -7.33
N LYS A 638 13.45 -18.32 -6.93
CA LYS A 638 14.71 -18.65 -6.27
C LYS A 638 15.13 -17.57 -5.29
N LYS A 639 15.66 -17.98 -4.15
CA LYS A 639 16.29 -17.13 -3.14
C LYS A 639 17.64 -17.74 -2.78
N GLU A 640 18.68 -16.94 -2.80
CA GLU A 640 20.03 -17.33 -2.36
C GLU A 640 20.53 -16.37 -1.30
N MET A 641 21.06 -16.90 -0.20
CA MET A 641 21.63 -16.11 0.88
C MET A 641 23.13 -16.32 0.95
N TYR A 642 23.86 -15.21 1.08
CA TYR A 642 25.31 -15.18 1.13
C TYR A 642 25.76 -14.52 2.43
N ASN A 643 26.88 -14.98 2.97
CA ASN A 643 27.57 -14.29 4.05
C ASN A 643 28.42 -13.12 3.52
N GLN A 644 29.11 -12.41 4.42
CA GLN A 644 29.96 -11.27 4.06
C GLN A 644 31.17 -11.65 3.19
N GLN A 645 31.62 -12.90 3.26
CA GLN A 645 32.71 -13.45 2.46
C GLN A 645 32.24 -13.92 1.07
N ASN A 646 31.01 -13.58 0.67
CA ASN A 646 30.37 -14.01 -0.58
C ASN A 646 30.19 -15.54 -0.69
N GLN A 647 30.15 -16.26 0.43
CA GLN A 647 29.88 -17.69 0.45
C GLN A 647 28.37 -17.92 0.55
N LEU A 648 27.84 -18.77 -0.31
CA LEU A 648 26.43 -19.19 -0.28
C LEU A 648 26.19 -20.00 1.02
N ILE A 649 25.26 -19.55 1.86
CA ILE A 649 24.90 -20.19 3.13
C ILE A 649 23.55 -20.93 3.03
N SER A 650 22.65 -20.46 2.17
CA SER A 650 21.42 -21.18 1.86
C SER A 650 20.87 -20.82 0.48
N SER A 651 20.09 -21.74 -0.08
CA SER A 651 19.29 -21.48 -1.27
C SER A 651 17.92 -22.14 -1.18
N GLU A 652 16.92 -21.51 -1.77
CA GLU A 652 15.56 -22.02 -1.92
C GLU A 652 15.18 -21.89 -3.39
N ASN A 653 14.71 -22.98 -4.01
CA ASN A 653 14.22 -22.98 -5.38
C ASN A 653 12.78 -23.48 -5.38
N THR A 654 11.86 -22.72 -5.97
CA THR A 654 10.44 -23.05 -6.03
C THR A 654 9.98 -23.17 -7.48
N ASP A 655 9.49 -24.36 -7.81
CA ASP A 655 8.78 -24.65 -9.05
C ASP A 655 7.28 -24.47 -8.84
N TYR A 656 6.64 -23.78 -9.78
CA TYR A 656 5.20 -23.49 -9.75
C TYR A 656 4.50 -24.14 -10.93
N VAL A 657 3.36 -24.78 -10.66
CA VAL A 657 2.41 -25.22 -11.67
C VAL A 657 1.17 -24.34 -11.57
N LEU A 658 0.89 -23.59 -12.64
CA LEU A 658 -0.27 -22.70 -12.75
C LEU A 658 -1.30 -23.32 -13.69
N ASP A 659 -2.57 -22.98 -13.49
CA ASP A 659 -3.67 -23.42 -14.35
C ASP A 659 -4.70 -22.30 -14.51
N GLU A 660 -5.41 -22.29 -15.64
CA GLU A 660 -6.48 -21.32 -15.86
C GLU A 660 -7.75 -21.76 -15.13
N ILE A 661 -8.53 -20.79 -14.63
CA ILE A 661 -9.80 -21.08 -13.98
C ILE A 661 -10.82 -21.44 -15.06
N GLY A 662 -11.44 -22.63 -14.95
CA GLY A 662 -12.46 -23.08 -15.92
C GLY A 662 -13.70 -22.18 -15.92
N GLY A 663 -14.26 -21.90 -17.10
CA GLY A 663 -15.52 -21.17 -17.25
C GLY A 663 -15.45 -19.65 -17.14
N VAL A 664 -14.27 -19.06 -16.86
CA VAL A 664 -14.09 -17.60 -16.83
C VAL A 664 -13.83 -17.03 -18.23
N GLN A 665 -14.25 -15.78 -18.45
CA GLN A 665 -14.06 -15.07 -19.72
C GLN A 665 -12.65 -14.46 -19.83
N GLU A 666 -12.16 -14.32 -21.06
CA GLU A 666 -10.95 -13.54 -21.34
C GLU A 666 -11.15 -12.06 -21.00
N TYR A 667 -10.09 -11.40 -20.56
CA TYR A 667 -10.04 -9.95 -20.40
C TYR A 667 -8.85 -9.37 -21.16
N ILE A 668 -8.97 -8.09 -21.52
CA ILE A 668 -7.97 -7.35 -22.29
C ILE A 668 -7.01 -6.64 -21.34
N ILE A 669 -5.73 -6.68 -21.70
CA ILE A 669 -4.61 -5.95 -21.12
C ILE A 669 -4.15 -4.92 -22.17
N CYS A 670 -3.62 -3.78 -21.74
CA CYS A 670 -3.18 -2.76 -22.67
C CYS A 670 -2.07 -3.24 -23.61
N GLY A 671 -2.07 -2.70 -24.83
CA GLY A 671 -1.29 -3.24 -25.95
C GLY A 671 -2.02 -4.35 -26.72
N GLY A 672 -3.30 -4.61 -26.42
CA GLY A 672 -4.15 -5.56 -27.16
C GLY A 672 -3.99 -7.02 -26.74
N TYR A 673 -3.22 -7.29 -25.68
CA TYR A 673 -3.07 -8.63 -25.14
C TYR A 673 -4.33 -9.09 -24.42
N LYS A 674 -4.59 -10.40 -24.42
CA LYS A 674 -5.65 -11.04 -23.66
C LYS A 674 -5.09 -11.99 -22.62
N SER A 675 -5.86 -12.22 -21.56
CA SER A 675 -5.55 -13.21 -20.54
C SER A 675 -6.83 -13.79 -19.94
N LYS A 676 -6.69 -14.92 -19.25
CA LYS A 676 -7.70 -15.50 -18.37
C LYS A 676 -7.16 -15.57 -16.95
N SER A 677 -8.06 -15.46 -15.98
CA SER A 677 -7.70 -15.60 -14.59
C SER A 677 -7.22 -17.02 -14.31
N ALA A 678 -6.13 -17.10 -13.56
CA ALA A 678 -5.43 -18.32 -13.23
C ALA A 678 -5.26 -18.47 -11.71
N TRP A 679 -4.92 -19.68 -11.32
CA TRP A 679 -4.68 -20.05 -9.92
C TRP A 679 -3.44 -20.94 -9.81
N LEU A 680 -2.94 -21.06 -8.57
CA LEU A 680 -1.78 -21.88 -8.26
C LEU A 680 -2.20 -23.33 -7.98
N LYS A 681 -1.82 -24.26 -8.86
CA LYS A 681 -2.20 -25.68 -8.77
C LYS A 681 -1.31 -26.48 -7.83
N SER A 682 0.01 -26.29 -7.96
CA SER A 682 0.98 -26.90 -7.05
C SER A 682 2.29 -26.13 -7.01
N THR A 683 3.06 -26.37 -5.94
CA THR A 683 4.42 -25.85 -5.76
C THR A 683 5.35 -26.93 -5.24
N THR A 684 6.60 -26.89 -5.69
CA THR A 684 7.69 -27.70 -5.11
C THR A 684 8.84 -26.78 -4.73
N THR A 685 9.14 -26.65 -3.44
CA THR A 685 10.26 -25.86 -2.93
C THR A 685 11.37 -26.78 -2.46
N THR A 686 12.58 -26.62 -2.98
CA THR A 686 13.78 -27.30 -2.51
C THR A 686 14.68 -26.30 -1.79
N SER A 687 14.91 -26.53 -0.50
CA SER A 687 15.76 -25.68 0.34
C SER A 687 17.08 -26.40 0.65
N LYS A 688 18.20 -25.70 0.50
CA LYS A 688 19.55 -26.19 0.81
C LYS A 688 20.23 -25.25 1.80
N THR A 689 20.88 -25.81 2.81
CA THR A 689 21.78 -25.08 3.73
C THR A 689 23.19 -25.61 3.53
N PHE A 690 24.17 -24.71 3.40
CA PHE A 690 25.57 -25.03 3.12
C PHE A 690 26.44 -24.76 4.35
N TYR A 691 27.36 -25.68 4.65
CA TYR A 691 28.27 -25.59 5.79
C TYR A 691 29.71 -25.29 5.33
N ALA A 692 30.51 -24.73 6.23
CA ALA A 692 31.89 -24.33 5.94
C ALA A 692 32.81 -25.50 5.53
N ASN A 693 32.46 -26.73 5.92
CA ASN A 693 33.17 -27.96 5.53
C ASN A 693 32.80 -28.46 4.12
N GLY A 694 31.96 -27.73 3.38
CA GLY A 694 31.50 -28.10 2.04
C GLY A 694 30.31 -29.08 2.00
N SER A 695 29.81 -29.54 3.16
CA SER A 695 28.58 -30.34 3.19
C SER A 695 27.33 -29.46 3.04
N SER A 696 26.22 -30.08 2.65
CA SER A 696 24.93 -29.40 2.57
C SER A 696 23.79 -30.28 3.08
N LEU A 697 22.80 -29.66 3.73
CA LEU A 697 21.53 -30.29 4.05
C LEU A 697 20.46 -29.81 3.09
N GLN A 698 19.67 -30.73 2.55
CA GLN A 698 18.60 -30.43 1.59
C GLN A 698 17.26 -30.93 2.13
N GLY A 699 16.23 -30.10 2.09
CA GLY A 699 14.84 -30.50 2.27
C GLY A 699 13.99 -30.11 1.07
N THR A 700 12.82 -30.74 0.95
CA THR A 700 11.85 -30.44 -0.10
C THR A 700 10.45 -30.34 0.49
N THR A 701 9.70 -29.31 0.11
CA THR A 701 8.29 -29.10 0.43
C THR A 701 7.48 -29.08 -0.85
N GLU A 702 6.61 -30.06 -1.02
CA GLU A 702 5.63 -30.14 -2.11
C GLU A 702 4.28 -29.71 -1.56
N THR A 703 3.51 -28.91 -2.31
CA THR A 703 2.15 -28.49 -1.93
C THR A 703 1.23 -28.58 -3.13
N THR A 704 0.04 -29.14 -2.94
CA THR A 704 -1.03 -29.19 -3.93
C THR A 704 -2.22 -28.42 -3.38
N PHE A 705 -2.84 -27.58 -4.22
CA PHE A 705 -3.94 -26.73 -3.82
C PHE A 705 -5.27 -27.33 -4.30
N ASN A 706 -6.34 -27.10 -3.52
CA ASN A 706 -7.68 -27.55 -3.86
C ASN A 706 -8.20 -26.73 -5.07
N THR A 707 -8.77 -27.42 -6.05
CA THR A 707 -9.22 -26.83 -7.32
C THR A 707 -10.42 -25.89 -7.20
N THR A 708 -11.14 -25.94 -6.08
CA THR A 708 -12.36 -25.13 -5.89
C THR A 708 -12.14 -23.97 -4.94
N ASN A 709 -11.33 -24.14 -3.88
CA ASN A 709 -11.13 -23.10 -2.87
C ASN A 709 -9.72 -22.46 -2.88
N PHE A 710 -8.82 -22.99 -3.70
CA PHE A 710 -7.43 -22.54 -3.87
C PHE A 710 -6.59 -22.55 -2.57
N GLN A 711 -7.01 -23.31 -1.55
CA GLN A 711 -6.26 -23.52 -0.31
C GLN A 711 -5.39 -24.78 -0.39
N PRO A 712 -4.32 -24.89 0.42
CA PRO A 712 -3.52 -26.11 0.50
C PRO A 712 -4.39 -27.33 0.84
N ALA A 713 -4.38 -28.34 -0.03
CA ALA A 713 -5.09 -29.61 0.16
C ALA A 713 -4.15 -30.74 0.60
N TYR A 714 -2.90 -30.68 0.16
CA TYR A 714 -1.86 -31.65 0.50
C TYR A 714 -0.51 -30.95 0.59
N THR A 715 0.28 -31.27 1.61
CA THR A 715 1.68 -30.83 1.75
C THR A 715 2.56 -32.03 2.09
N LYS A 716 3.71 -32.16 1.45
CA LYS A 716 4.72 -33.19 1.75
C LYS A 716 6.06 -32.54 2.01
N ASN A 717 6.56 -32.68 3.23
CA ASN A 717 7.85 -32.18 3.67
C ASN A 717 8.83 -33.34 3.80
N THR A 718 9.89 -33.34 3.02
CA THR A 718 11.03 -34.26 3.16
C THR A 718 12.16 -33.49 3.82
N SER A 719 12.50 -33.82 5.06
CA SER A 719 13.62 -33.19 5.78
C SER A 719 14.98 -33.77 5.37
N PRO A 720 16.10 -33.10 5.70
CA PRO A 720 17.43 -33.54 5.29
C PRO A 720 17.88 -34.91 5.80
N ASP A 721 17.28 -35.40 6.88
CA ASP A 721 17.47 -36.75 7.42
C ASP A 721 16.62 -37.82 6.71
N GLY A 722 15.88 -37.43 5.66
CA GLY A 722 15.01 -38.32 4.89
C GLY A 722 13.64 -38.57 5.51
N LYS A 723 13.32 -37.94 6.66
CA LYS A 723 11.99 -38.06 7.28
C LYS A 723 10.95 -37.34 6.42
N ILE A 724 9.88 -38.05 6.10
CA ILE A 724 8.79 -37.54 5.27
C ILE A 724 7.60 -37.23 6.18
N THR A 725 7.14 -35.98 6.18
CA THR A 725 5.93 -35.55 6.87
C THR A 725 4.90 -35.10 5.84
N GLU A 726 3.78 -35.81 5.74
CA GLU A 726 2.69 -35.51 4.82
C GLU A 726 1.50 -34.98 5.61
N THR A 727 0.85 -33.92 5.13
CA THR A 727 -0.40 -33.41 5.71
C THR A 727 -1.44 -33.29 4.62
N THR A 728 -2.59 -33.92 4.83
CA THR A 728 -3.77 -33.83 3.97
C THR A 728 -4.84 -33.03 4.69
N ILE A 729 -5.39 -32.03 4.02
CA ILE A 729 -6.46 -31.16 4.54
C ILE A 729 -7.68 -31.36 3.65
N LYS A 730 -8.82 -31.68 4.27
CA LYS A 730 -10.12 -31.78 3.61
C LYS A 730 -11.02 -30.63 4.01
N TYR A 731 -11.66 -30.07 3.01
CA TYR A 731 -12.60 -28.96 3.09
C TYR A 731 -14.04 -29.47 2.87
N PRO A 732 -15.07 -28.62 3.02
CA PRO A 732 -16.46 -29.07 2.96
C PRO A 732 -16.84 -29.81 1.68
N LEU A 733 -16.31 -29.40 0.52
CA LEU A 733 -16.58 -30.07 -0.75
C LEU A 733 -16.04 -31.50 -0.78
N ASP A 734 -14.83 -31.72 -0.24
CA ASP A 734 -14.16 -33.03 -0.21
C ASP A 734 -14.93 -34.07 0.63
N LEU A 735 -15.77 -33.57 1.55
CA LEU A 735 -16.61 -34.36 2.45
C LEU A 735 -18.10 -34.24 2.14
N SER A 736 -18.47 -33.58 1.03
CA SER A 736 -19.87 -33.34 0.64
C SER A 736 -20.73 -32.69 1.73
N ASN A 737 -20.15 -31.81 2.56
CA ASN A 737 -20.89 -31.08 3.58
C ASN A 737 -21.69 -29.93 2.95
N THR A 738 -22.89 -30.27 2.46
CA THR A 738 -23.79 -29.35 1.73
C THR A 738 -24.16 -28.10 2.51
N ARG A 739 -24.24 -28.17 3.85
CA ARG A 739 -24.60 -27.02 4.70
C ARG A 739 -23.53 -25.93 4.64
N LEU A 740 -22.26 -26.31 4.85
CA LEU A 740 -21.13 -25.38 4.75
C LEU A 740 -20.91 -24.89 3.31
N ILE A 741 -21.11 -25.76 2.31
CA ILE A 741 -21.03 -25.40 0.89
C ILE A 741 -22.06 -24.33 0.54
N ASN A 742 -23.32 -24.50 0.94
CA ASN A 742 -24.40 -23.54 0.67
C ASN A 742 -24.17 -22.19 1.35
N ALA A 743 -23.46 -22.18 2.47
CA ALA A 743 -23.03 -20.96 3.17
C ALA A 743 -21.74 -20.33 2.62
N ASN A 744 -21.17 -20.88 1.54
CA ASN A 744 -19.90 -20.45 0.93
C ASN A 744 -18.68 -20.58 1.86
N MET A 745 -18.75 -21.45 2.89
CA MET A 745 -17.63 -21.73 3.82
C MET A 745 -16.62 -22.71 3.19
N LEU A 746 -16.14 -22.43 1.98
CA LEU A 746 -15.35 -23.34 1.16
C LEU A 746 -13.93 -23.61 1.69
N SER A 747 -13.37 -22.70 2.48
CA SER A 747 -11.98 -22.74 2.95
C SER A 747 -11.80 -23.12 4.42
N VAL A 748 -12.87 -23.53 5.11
CA VAL A 748 -12.80 -23.97 6.51
C VAL A 748 -12.28 -25.41 6.57
N PRO A 749 -11.13 -25.70 7.21
CA PRO A 749 -10.65 -27.07 7.35
C PRO A 749 -11.63 -27.91 8.18
N VAL A 750 -12.11 -29.01 7.62
CA VAL A 750 -13.06 -29.92 8.29
C VAL A 750 -12.32 -31.14 8.85
N GLN A 751 -11.29 -31.61 8.16
CA GLN A 751 -10.45 -32.71 8.62
C GLN A 751 -8.99 -32.50 8.18
N THR A 752 -8.06 -32.79 9.08
CA THR A 752 -6.62 -32.77 8.83
C THR A 752 -6.02 -34.10 9.25
N GLU A 753 -5.16 -34.68 8.42
CA GLU A 753 -4.42 -35.91 8.69
C GLU A 753 -2.93 -35.66 8.42
N THR A 754 -2.07 -35.97 9.39
CA THR A 754 -0.62 -35.89 9.28
C THR A 754 0.00 -37.27 9.42
N LYS A 755 0.85 -37.63 8.47
CA LYS A 755 1.67 -38.86 8.48
C LYS A 755 3.14 -38.51 8.60
N VAL A 756 3.88 -39.34 9.32
CA VAL A 756 5.35 -39.33 9.39
C VAL A 756 5.86 -40.69 8.92
N ASN A 757 6.68 -40.70 7.87
CA ASN A 757 7.20 -41.92 7.23
C ASN A 757 6.09 -42.93 6.88
N GLY A 758 4.96 -42.43 6.37
CA GLY A 758 3.78 -43.22 6.01
C GLY A 758 2.84 -43.58 7.17
N SER A 759 3.29 -43.48 8.43
CA SER A 759 2.46 -43.75 9.61
C SER A 759 1.68 -42.51 10.04
N VAL A 760 0.37 -42.66 10.29
CA VAL A 760 -0.46 -41.56 10.81
C VAL A 760 -0.02 -41.22 12.24
N VAL A 761 0.33 -39.95 12.47
CA VAL A 761 0.73 -39.43 13.79
C VAL A 761 -0.26 -38.41 14.35
N SER A 762 -1.10 -37.84 13.49
CA SER A 762 -2.19 -36.98 13.90
C SER A 762 -3.31 -37.09 12.90
N LYS A 763 -4.54 -37.15 13.40
CA LYS A 763 -5.74 -37.01 12.59
C LYS A 763 -6.80 -36.37 13.47
N GLY A 764 -7.49 -35.39 12.92
CA GLY A 764 -8.57 -34.74 13.63
C GLY A 764 -9.35 -33.78 12.75
N GLY A 765 -10.39 -33.19 13.32
CA GLY A 765 -11.28 -32.29 12.61
C GLY A 765 -12.41 -31.77 13.47
N ALA A 766 -13.22 -30.91 12.88
CA ALA A 766 -14.43 -30.39 13.50
C ALA A 766 -15.67 -30.97 12.79
N LYS A 767 -16.69 -31.31 13.57
CA LYS A 767 -18.02 -31.67 13.07
C LYS A 767 -18.93 -30.45 13.12
N TYR A 768 -19.89 -30.39 12.20
CA TYR A 768 -20.83 -29.27 12.03
C TYR A 768 -22.26 -29.82 11.91
N GLU A 769 -22.76 -30.39 13.01
CA GLU A 769 -23.99 -31.19 13.02
C GLU A 769 -25.22 -30.45 13.57
N PHE A 770 -25.07 -29.23 14.12
CA PHE A 770 -26.22 -28.41 14.54
C PHE A 770 -27.15 -28.11 13.38
N VAL A 771 -28.47 -28.10 13.57
CA VAL A 771 -29.41 -27.78 12.47
C VAL A 771 -29.46 -26.27 12.21
N ASP A 772 -29.51 -25.47 13.27
CA ASP A 772 -29.88 -24.05 13.21
C ASP A 772 -28.69 -23.09 13.05
N ASN A 773 -27.45 -23.58 13.15
CA ASN A 773 -26.24 -22.78 12.99
C ASN A 773 -25.10 -23.58 12.32
N LEU A 774 -24.04 -22.88 11.97
CA LEU A 774 -22.85 -23.37 11.28
C LEU A 774 -21.62 -23.42 12.19
N TYR A 775 -21.81 -23.33 13.52
CA TYR A 775 -20.72 -23.48 14.47
C TYR A 775 -20.31 -24.96 14.61
N PRO A 776 -19.06 -25.23 15.04
CA PRO A 776 -18.63 -26.59 15.34
C PRO A 776 -19.50 -27.22 16.44
N SER A 777 -19.99 -28.44 16.21
CA SER A 777 -20.69 -29.26 17.22
C SER A 777 -19.72 -30.09 18.06
N SER A 778 -18.58 -30.49 17.50
CA SER A 778 -17.55 -31.21 18.26
C SER A 778 -16.20 -31.16 17.57
N VAL A 779 -15.15 -31.41 18.35
CA VAL A 779 -13.79 -31.67 17.86
C VAL A 779 -13.52 -33.16 18.03
N VAL A 780 -13.08 -33.80 16.95
CA VAL A 780 -12.75 -35.22 16.90
C VAL A 780 -11.28 -35.38 16.61
N THR A 781 -10.60 -36.23 17.38
CA THR A 781 -9.27 -36.77 17.09
C THR A 781 -9.38 -38.27 16.83
N PHE A 782 -8.30 -38.94 16.44
CA PHE A 782 -8.32 -40.39 16.25
C PHE A 782 -7.27 -41.05 17.14
N GLU A 783 -7.58 -42.21 17.72
CA GLU A 783 -6.59 -43.03 18.42
C GLU A 783 -5.49 -43.46 17.47
N MET A 784 -4.24 -43.35 17.90
CA MET A 784 -3.12 -43.72 17.03
C MET A 784 -2.98 -45.24 16.86
N LYS A 785 -3.57 -46.04 17.75
CA LYS A 785 -3.44 -47.50 17.73
C LYS A 785 -4.31 -48.16 16.64
N ASP A 786 -5.54 -47.69 16.46
CA ASP A 786 -6.54 -48.31 15.59
C ASP A 786 -7.30 -47.31 14.71
N LEU A 787 -6.97 -46.01 14.78
CA LEU A 787 -7.63 -44.93 14.05
C LEU A 787 -9.14 -44.86 14.34
N THR A 788 -9.55 -45.22 15.56
CA THR A 788 -10.93 -44.98 16.01
C THR A 788 -11.14 -43.50 16.37
N PRO A 789 -12.27 -42.89 15.98
CA PRO A 789 -12.55 -41.49 16.31
C PRO A 789 -12.88 -41.31 17.80
N ILE A 790 -12.26 -40.32 18.43
CA ILE A 790 -12.56 -39.84 19.77
C ILE A 790 -13.02 -38.40 19.71
N THR A 791 -14.20 -38.14 20.26
CA THR A 791 -14.66 -36.78 20.54
C THR A 791 -13.88 -36.22 21.73
N THR A 792 -13.05 -35.21 21.49
CA THR A 792 -12.23 -34.59 22.54
C THR A 792 -12.95 -33.45 23.24
N MET A 793 -13.87 -32.81 22.51
CA MET A 793 -14.71 -31.74 23.00
C MET A 793 -16.03 -31.73 22.23
N THR A 794 -17.13 -31.56 22.94
CA THR A 794 -18.45 -31.31 22.37
C THR A 794 -18.86 -29.90 22.74
N TYR A 795 -19.39 -29.15 21.77
CA TYR A 795 -20.08 -27.89 22.01
C TYR A 795 -21.56 -28.23 21.99
N ASP A 796 -22.23 -28.11 23.13
CA ASP A 796 -23.64 -28.52 23.26
C ASP A 796 -24.60 -27.37 22.99
N VAL A 797 -24.22 -26.16 23.43
CA VAL A 797 -25.09 -24.97 23.38
C VAL A 797 -24.28 -23.74 23.01
N TYR A 798 -24.80 -22.96 22.07
CA TYR A 798 -24.33 -21.63 21.73
C TYR A 798 -25.41 -20.59 22.09
N ASP A 799 -25.01 -19.37 22.42
CA ASP A 799 -25.94 -18.25 22.54
C ASP A 799 -26.23 -17.61 21.17
N THR A 800 -27.04 -16.55 21.19
CA THR A 800 -27.44 -15.77 20.01
C THR A 800 -26.31 -14.98 19.34
N LYS A 801 -25.14 -14.87 19.98
CA LYS A 801 -23.94 -14.23 19.42
C LYS A 801 -22.89 -15.25 18.96
N GLY A 802 -23.19 -16.54 19.08
CA GLY A 802 -22.26 -17.61 18.69
C GLY A 802 -21.20 -17.92 19.74
N ASN A 803 -21.39 -17.48 20.99
CA ASN A 803 -20.50 -17.88 22.07
C ASN A 803 -20.84 -19.30 22.54
N PRO A 804 -19.85 -20.16 22.79
CA PRO A 804 -20.11 -21.44 23.43
C PRO A 804 -20.55 -21.22 24.89
N VAL A 805 -21.76 -21.66 25.21
CA VAL A 805 -22.37 -21.54 26.54
C VAL A 805 -22.19 -22.83 27.34
N GLN A 806 -22.17 -23.98 26.66
CA GLN A 806 -21.92 -25.27 27.29
C GLN A 806 -20.99 -26.12 26.44
N ILE A 807 -19.91 -26.60 27.05
CA ILE A 807 -18.98 -27.54 26.43
C ILE A 807 -18.83 -28.79 27.31
N LYS A 808 -18.43 -29.92 26.71
CA LYS A 808 -18.02 -31.12 27.43
C LYS A 808 -16.65 -31.55 26.94
N GLY A 809 -15.72 -31.77 27.87
CA GLY A 809 -14.42 -32.37 27.56
C GLY A 809 -14.50 -33.89 27.40
N LYS A 810 -13.34 -34.55 27.24
CA LYS A 810 -13.21 -36.02 27.14
C LYS A 810 -13.88 -36.80 28.28
N ASN A 811 -13.90 -36.22 29.48
CA ASN A 811 -14.52 -36.82 30.67
C ASN A 811 -16.06 -36.78 30.65
N GLY A 812 -16.66 -36.12 29.65
CA GLY A 812 -18.10 -35.93 29.53
C GLY A 812 -18.71 -34.96 30.54
N ILE A 813 -17.89 -34.35 31.41
CA ILE A 813 -18.35 -33.40 32.42
C ILE A 813 -18.64 -32.06 31.72
N PRO A 814 -19.86 -31.51 31.87
CA PRO A 814 -20.19 -30.22 31.28
C PRO A 814 -19.51 -29.07 32.03
N THR A 815 -19.05 -28.09 31.26
CA THR A 815 -18.63 -26.78 31.75
C THR A 815 -19.53 -25.74 31.09
N VAL A 816 -20.20 -24.94 31.91
CA VAL A 816 -21.08 -23.86 31.48
C VAL A 816 -20.39 -22.53 31.63
N THR A 817 -20.43 -21.71 30.60
CA THR A 817 -19.98 -20.31 30.63
C THR A 817 -21.21 -19.40 30.61
N ILE A 818 -21.36 -18.57 31.63
CA ILE A 818 -22.37 -17.51 31.65
C ILE A 818 -21.74 -16.26 31.03
N TRP A 819 -22.39 -15.73 29.99
CA TRP A 819 -21.96 -14.54 29.27
C TRP A 819 -22.76 -13.33 29.74
N GLY A 820 -22.05 -12.27 30.13
CA GLY A 820 -22.60 -10.98 30.55
C GLY A 820 -22.17 -9.85 29.62
N TYR A 821 -22.33 -8.60 30.05
CA TYR A 821 -21.99 -7.40 29.26
C TYR A 821 -22.65 -7.46 27.87
N TYR A 822 -23.95 -7.72 27.85
CA TYR A 822 -24.73 -8.00 26.64
C TYR A 822 -24.16 -9.18 25.83
N GLN A 823 -23.78 -10.29 26.48
CA GLN A 823 -23.20 -11.49 25.86
C GLN A 823 -21.86 -11.26 25.15
N THR A 824 -21.05 -10.29 25.59
CA THR A 824 -19.75 -10.00 24.96
C THR A 824 -18.56 -10.57 25.73
N LEU A 825 -18.73 -10.83 27.03
CA LEU A 825 -17.66 -11.26 27.94
C LEU A 825 -18.17 -12.35 28.90
N PRO A 826 -17.34 -13.35 29.24
CA PRO A 826 -17.71 -14.41 30.17
C PRO A 826 -17.65 -13.91 31.62
N ILE A 827 -18.74 -13.99 32.36
CA ILE A 827 -18.82 -13.51 33.76
C ILE A 827 -18.74 -14.64 34.79
N ALA A 828 -19.01 -15.88 34.39
CA ALA A 828 -18.84 -17.05 35.23
C ALA A 828 -18.54 -18.31 34.41
N GLU A 829 -17.71 -19.19 34.95
CA GLU A 829 -17.45 -20.54 34.45
C GLU A 829 -17.80 -21.55 35.55
N ILE A 830 -18.66 -22.53 35.21
CA ILE A 830 -19.26 -23.45 36.18
C ILE A 830 -19.09 -24.89 35.69
N ALA A 831 -18.33 -25.68 36.43
CA ALA A 831 -18.09 -27.09 36.08
C ALA A 831 -19.09 -28.04 36.78
N GLY A 832 -19.55 -29.06 36.06
CA GLY A 832 -20.35 -30.16 36.61
C GLY A 832 -21.87 -29.95 36.63
N VAL A 833 -22.39 -28.94 35.94
CA VAL A 833 -23.82 -28.69 35.73
C VAL A 833 -24.13 -28.40 34.27
N THR A 834 -25.37 -28.56 33.83
CA THR A 834 -25.81 -28.18 32.48
C THR A 834 -26.44 -26.79 32.48
N TYR A 835 -26.36 -26.10 31.34
CA TYR A 835 -26.93 -24.77 31.17
C TYR A 835 -28.45 -24.76 31.41
N SER A 836 -29.16 -25.82 31.00
CA SER A 836 -30.60 -25.97 31.26
C SER A 836 -30.97 -26.03 32.74
N GLN A 837 -30.06 -26.50 33.62
CA GLN A 837 -30.30 -26.56 35.07
C GLN A 837 -30.16 -25.19 35.73
N ILE A 838 -29.30 -24.32 35.19
CA ILE A 838 -28.87 -23.10 35.90
C ILE A 838 -29.31 -21.80 35.23
N SER A 839 -29.65 -21.83 33.93
CA SER A 839 -29.98 -20.63 33.15
C SER A 839 -31.18 -19.83 33.67
N SER A 840 -32.11 -20.49 34.39
CA SER A 840 -33.28 -19.85 35.01
C SER A 840 -33.09 -19.49 36.48
N LEU A 841 -31.92 -19.75 37.07
CA LEU A 841 -31.66 -19.39 38.46
C LEU A 841 -31.71 -17.86 38.63
N PRO A 842 -32.41 -17.34 39.67
CA PRO A 842 -32.48 -15.91 39.92
C PRO A 842 -31.10 -15.26 40.09
N SER A 843 -30.14 -15.99 40.66
CA SER A 843 -28.74 -15.54 40.83
C SER A 843 -28.00 -15.37 39.51
N VAL A 844 -28.20 -16.27 38.53
CA VAL A 844 -27.65 -16.16 37.17
C VAL A 844 -28.24 -14.95 36.45
N LEU A 845 -29.56 -14.80 36.47
CA LEU A 845 -30.24 -13.66 35.82
C LEU A 845 -29.84 -12.32 36.45
N ALA A 846 -29.71 -12.27 37.79
CA ALA A 846 -29.23 -11.09 38.50
C ALA A 846 -27.79 -10.72 38.13
N ALA A 847 -26.89 -11.71 38.03
CA ALA A 847 -25.51 -11.48 37.60
C ALA A 847 -25.43 -10.93 36.17
N ILE A 848 -26.21 -11.49 35.23
CA ILE A 848 -26.28 -10.99 33.85
C ILE A 848 -26.78 -9.55 33.83
N ASN A 849 -27.89 -9.24 34.52
CA ASN A 849 -28.45 -7.88 34.55
C ASN A 849 -27.49 -6.88 35.19
N ALA A 850 -26.82 -7.27 36.29
CA ALA A 850 -25.82 -6.42 36.93
C ALA A 850 -24.62 -6.18 36.01
N SER A 851 -24.23 -7.17 35.19
CA SER A 851 -23.12 -7.01 34.24
C SER A 851 -23.47 -6.08 33.08
N ASN A 852 -24.74 -6.07 32.64
CA ASN A 852 -25.21 -5.12 31.64
C ASN A 852 -25.24 -3.70 32.20
N ALA A 853 -25.72 -3.53 33.44
CA ALA A 853 -25.71 -2.24 34.11
C ALA A 853 -24.29 -1.70 34.36
N ASP A 854 -23.33 -2.59 34.59
CA ASP A 854 -21.91 -2.24 34.71
C ASP A 854 -21.29 -1.84 33.36
N ALA A 855 -21.64 -2.54 32.27
CA ALA A 855 -21.27 -2.14 30.92
C ALA A 855 -21.76 -0.71 30.58
N ASP A 856 -22.98 -0.38 31.00
CA ASP A 856 -23.59 0.94 30.78
C ASP A 856 -22.92 2.03 31.66
N ASN A 857 -22.53 1.67 32.88
CA ASN A 857 -21.89 2.55 33.83
C ASN A 857 -20.94 1.78 34.78
N PRO A 858 -19.61 1.91 34.62
CA PRO A 858 -18.61 1.21 35.44
C PRO A 858 -18.70 1.47 36.97
N ALA A 859 -19.46 2.49 37.41
CA ALA A 859 -19.73 2.69 38.83
C ALA A 859 -20.55 1.54 39.47
N ASN A 860 -21.15 0.66 38.66
CA ASN A 860 -21.97 -0.46 39.13
C ASN A 860 -21.16 -1.73 39.43
N GLU A 861 -19.84 -1.73 39.23
CA GLU A 861 -19.01 -2.93 39.36
C GLU A 861 -19.12 -3.57 40.74
N ALA A 862 -19.21 -2.76 41.80
CA ALA A 862 -19.41 -3.26 43.16
C ALA A 862 -20.72 -4.07 43.32
N SER A 863 -21.80 -3.62 42.68
CA SER A 863 -23.09 -4.33 42.65
C SER A 863 -23.00 -5.61 41.82
N LEU A 864 -22.25 -5.59 40.71
CA LEU A 864 -21.97 -6.77 39.91
C LEU A 864 -21.17 -7.82 40.69
N LEU A 865 -20.10 -7.42 41.37
CA LEU A 865 -19.32 -8.32 42.23
C LEU A 865 -20.19 -8.97 43.30
N GLN A 866 -21.10 -8.23 43.92
CA GLN A 866 -22.05 -8.78 44.88
C GLN A 866 -22.99 -9.81 44.23
N ALA A 867 -23.53 -9.51 43.04
CA ALA A 867 -24.40 -10.44 42.30
C ALA A 867 -23.66 -11.73 41.89
N LEU A 868 -22.41 -11.60 41.44
CA LEU A 868 -21.56 -12.74 41.07
C LEU A 868 -21.16 -13.58 42.30
N GLU A 869 -20.90 -12.95 43.44
CA GLU A 869 -20.62 -13.68 44.68
C GLU A 869 -21.86 -14.44 45.19
N ASN A 870 -23.05 -13.85 45.03
CA ASN A 870 -24.31 -14.54 45.30
C ASN A 870 -24.53 -15.74 44.37
N LEU A 871 -24.19 -15.61 43.08
CA LEU A 871 -24.18 -16.73 42.14
C LEU A 871 -23.18 -17.82 42.56
N ARG A 872 -21.96 -17.44 42.90
CA ARG A 872 -20.90 -18.37 43.34
C ARG A 872 -21.29 -19.15 44.60
N ARG A 873 -22.09 -18.55 45.47
CA ARG A 873 -22.58 -19.13 46.73
C ARG A 873 -24.02 -19.66 46.64
N ASP A 874 -24.60 -19.73 45.45
CA ASP A 874 -25.97 -20.21 45.28
C ASP A 874 -26.11 -21.64 45.84
N PRO A 875 -27.14 -21.93 46.66
CA PRO A 875 -27.35 -23.27 47.20
C PRO A 875 -27.39 -24.38 46.14
N ALA A 876 -27.87 -24.08 44.92
CA ALA A 876 -27.92 -25.03 43.81
C ALA A 876 -26.53 -25.36 43.24
N LEU A 877 -25.48 -24.59 43.58
CA LEU A 877 -24.12 -24.72 43.04
C LEU A 877 -23.06 -25.07 44.10
N GLN A 878 -23.45 -25.38 45.35
CA GLN A 878 -22.50 -25.63 46.44
C GLN A 878 -21.44 -26.70 46.16
N SER A 879 -21.78 -27.72 45.37
CA SER A 879 -20.86 -28.81 44.99
C SER A 879 -20.05 -28.52 43.72
N ASN A 880 -20.27 -27.37 43.08
CA ASN A 880 -19.77 -27.07 41.75
C ASN A 880 -18.70 -25.98 41.80
N PRO A 881 -17.54 -26.17 41.15
CA PRO A 881 -16.56 -25.10 41.01
C PRO A 881 -17.14 -23.97 40.17
N VAL A 882 -17.24 -22.77 40.76
CA VAL A 882 -17.66 -21.54 40.08
C VAL A 882 -16.51 -20.54 40.11
N THR A 883 -15.99 -20.15 38.95
CA THR A 883 -15.06 -19.02 38.82
C THR A 883 -15.82 -17.84 38.23
N ILE A 884 -15.65 -16.64 38.77
CA ILE A 884 -16.35 -15.43 38.32
C ILE A 884 -15.38 -14.32 37.90
N TYR A 885 -15.83 -13.46 36.99
CA TYR A 885 -15.02 -12.41 36.39
C TYR A 885 -15.80 -11.09 36.23
N THR A 886 -15.11 -9.97 36.37
CA THR A 886 -15.59 -8.62 35.97
C THR A 886 -14.59 -7.96 35.04
N TYR A 887 -15.05 -6.97 34.27
CA TYR A 887 -14.28 -6.37 33.19
C TYR A 887 -14.58 -4.89 33.05
N ASP A 888 -13.57 -4.16 32.58
CA ASP A 888 -13.76 -2.92 31.83
C ASP A 888 -13.82 -3.28 30.34
N PRO A 889 -14.98 -3.15 29.64
CA PRO A 889 -15.10 -3.50 28.23
C PRO A 889 -14.03 -2.83 27.35
N LEU A 890 -13.47 -3.56 26.38
CA LEU A 890 -12.34 -3.16 25.52
C LEU A 890 -11.00 -2.87 26.23
N ILE A 891 -10.92 -3.01 27.56
CA ILE A 891 -9.70 -2.82 28.36
C ILE A 891 -9.19 -4.16 28.89
N GLY A 892 -10.01 -4.87 29.67
CA GLY A 892 -9.64 -6.18 30.22
C GLY A 892 -10.36 -6.56 31.51
N ILE A 893 -9.95 -7.67 32.11
CA ILE A 893 -10.48 -8.18 33.38
C ILE A 893 -10.12 -7.20 34.50
N THR A 894 -11.07 -6.85 35.36
CA THR A 894 -10.86 -6.03 36.56
C THR A 894 -10.77 -6.88 37.82
N ASN A 895 -11.54 -7.98 37.90
CA ASN A 895 -11.46 -8.95 38.98
C ASN A 895 -11.66 -10.38 38.46
N ALA A 896 -10.93 -11.33 39.04
CA ALA A 896 -11.15 -12.76 38.91
C ALA A 896 -11.25 -13.38 40.30
N VAL A 897 -12.29 -14.18 40.55
CA VAL A 897 -12.44 -14.91 41.81
C VAL A 897 -12.53 -16.40 41.49
N SER A 898 -11.54 -17.16 41.97
CA SER A 898 -11.50 -18.61 41.78
C SER A 898 -12.55 -19.34 42.61
N SER A 899 -12.79 -20.61 42.28
CA SER A 899 -13.77 -21.46 42.96
C SER A 899 -13.60 -21.56 44.48
N ASN A 900 -12.37 -21.45 44.98
CA ASN A 900 -12.06 -21.42 46.42
C ASN A 900 -12.28 -20.03 47.09
N GLY A 901 -12.71 -19.02 46.34
CA GLY A 901 -12.95 -17.65 46.83
C GLY A 901 -11.74 -16.72 46.80
N ALA A 902 -10.57 -17.15 46.31
CA ALA A 902 -9.42 -16.26 46.18
C ALA A 902 -9.67 -15.23 45.08
N LYS A 903 -9.57 -13.95 45.43
CA LYS A 903 -9.79 -12.81 44.54
C LYS A 903 -8.46 -12.24 44.07
N VAL A 904 -8.37 -11.97 42.77
CA VAL A 904 -7.31 -11.18 42.14
C VAL A 904 -7.94 -9.98 41.45
N SER A 905 -7.48 -8.77 41.78
CA SER A 905 -7.87 -7.53 41.11
C SER A 905 -6.78 -7.05 40.16
N TYR A 906 -7.18 -6.44 39.05
CA TYR A 906 -6.31 -5.99 37.96
C TYR A 906 -6.49 -4.48 37.78
N VAL A 907 -5.39 -3.74 37.72
CA VAL A 907 -5.39 -2.28 37.65
C VAL A 907 -4.70 -1.82 36.37
N TYR A 908 -5.36 -0.92 35.64
CA TYR A 908 -4.89 -0.38 34.37
C TYR A 908 -4.52 1.10 34.49
N ASP A 909 -3.52 1.53 33.72
CA ASP A 909 -3.18 2.96 33.59
C ASP A 909 -4.16 3.70 32.65
N SER A 910 -3.92 5.00 32.41
CA SER A 910 -4.77 5.79 31.50
C SER A 910 -4.66 5.36 30.03
N ALA A 911 -3.58 4.68 29.66
CA ALA A 911 -3.37 4.10 28.33
C ALA A 911 -3.97 2.68 28.21
N ASN A 912 -4.76 2.24 29.20
CA ASN A 912 -5.42 0.94 29.25
C ASN A 912 -4.44 -0.24 29.28
N ARG A 913 -3.26 -0.06 29.87
CA ARG A 913 -2.27 -1.13 30.06
C ARG A 913 -2.28 -1.63 31.50
N LEU A 914 -2.17 -2.94 31.69
CA LEU A 914 -2.17 -3.57 33.01
C LEU A 914 -0.92 -3.17 33.79
N VAL A 915 -1.04 -2.41 34.87
CA VAL A 915 0.11 -1.97 35.68
C VAL A 915 0.28 -2.77 36.96
N LYS A 916 -0.79 -3.40 37.47
CA LYS A 916 -0.75 -4.07 38.77
C LYS A 916 -1.79 -5.19 38.88
N THR A 917 -1.43 -6.27 39.56
CA THR A 917 -2.39 -7.24 40.10
C THR A 917 -2.30 -7.28 41.62
N MET A 918 -3.43 -7.47 42.29
CA MET A 918 -3.55 -7.43 43.76
C MET A 918 -4.38 -8.59 44.27
N ASP A 919 -4.11 -9.04 45.50
CA ASP A 919 -4.96 -9.98 46.22
C ASP A 919 -6.18 -9.30 46.88
N SER A 920 -6.98 -10.09 47.61
CA SER A 920 -8.17 -9.62 48.32
C SER A 920 -7.90 -8.57 49.39
N ASP A 921 -6.67 -8.51 49.94
CA ASP A 921 -6.27 -7.55 50.97
C ASP A 921 -5.67 -6.27 50.36
N GLY A 922 -5.65 -6.17 49.02
CA GLY A 922 -5.08 -5.05 48.28
C GLY A 922 -3.55 -5.10 48.18
N LYS A 923 -2.92 -6.22 48.57
CA LYS A 923 -1.47 -6.38 48.47
C LYS A 923 -1.08 -6.72 47.03
N THR A 924 -0.04 -6.05 46.54
CA THR A 924 0.51 -6.28 45.20
C THR A 924 0.99 -7.72 45.04
N LEU A 925 0.48 -8.43 44.04
CA LEU A 925 0.98 -9.73 43.61
C LEU A 925 2.03 -9.57 42.51
N GLN A 926 1.73 -8.76 41.50
CA GLN A 926 2.63 -8.43 40.41
C GLN A 926 2.47 -6.96 40.01
N GLU A 927 3.56 -6.38 39.49
CA GLU A 927 3.60 -5.01 38.98
C GLU A 927 4.31 -5.01 37.62
N TYR A 928 3.82 -4.20 36.69
CA TYR A 928 4.33 -4.11 35.32
C TYR A 928 4.77 -2.70 35.01
N GLN A 929 5.98 -2.57 34.45
CA GLN A 929 6.51 -1.31 33.97
C GLN A 929 6.70 -1.38 32.46
N TYR A 930 6.16 -0.39 31.75
CA TYR A 930 6.21 -0.31 30.30
C TYR A 930 7.24 0.72 29.86
N ASN A 931 8.32 0.25 29.26
CA ASN A 931 9.36 1.08 28.66
C ASN A 931 9.36 0.87 27.14
N TYR A 932 9.61 1.94 26.38
CA TYR A 932 9.89 1.78 24.96
C TYR A 932 11.21 1.02 24.80
N LYS A 933 11.21 0.03 23.91
CA LYS A 933 12.43 -0.70 23.57
C LYS A 933 13.29 0.21 22.69
N HIS A 934 14.36 0.74 23.27
CA HIS A 934 15.36 1.55 22.57
C HIS A 934 16.09 0.74 21.48
#